data_AF-A0A0F7ZQX2-F1
#
_entry.id   AF-A0A0F7ZQX2-F1
#
_cell.length_a   1.000
_cell.length_b   1.000
_cell.length_c   1.000
_cell.angle_alpha   90.00
_cell.angle_beta   90.00
_cell.angle_gamma   90.00
#
_symmetry.space_group_name_H-M   'P 1'
#
loop_
_entity.id
_entity.type
_entity.pdbx_description
1 polymer ?
#
loop_
_entity_poly.entity_id
_entity_poly.type
_entity_poly.pdbx_seq_one_letter_code
_entity_poly.pdbx_strand_id
1 'polypeptide(L)'
;MAHPDDFELLKAVEHATSYYLIDEDKTQPQNTRRTYTRPQKEWKEWCAEKAFPSIPPDWPKPYNQGGVLPADLVDEGKLVWFLDEKAVSRAPKTGSRAKNERRRWAEGAAERKAKKAEAASLDDPAGPSGPDDSCITVAVKTAVDKTELTSEDEEEPFKSALTLKFNTVRTYGNAITRLWAEQRTRRINGQMLNPSPHPRGFANKAIYRYLLRQTHEKGREEWADRMVGTIKDAYSPAKIPEHTRCAWGLKEKACGLRTSVDFLFGNHMLLRSSNRRPIELADCFCLECPNEGVKVHNNPTYAFVVVMNQGKTNQNGRIEYGACLRHRDPYACLVGQLAFWLFFRWQVEREPFPDFSRPEKWYNIKILRQQKDRPTAGLSYQTSHAWTRRLYSHVGIKTSKASHAPRVAATQNADMAGVPEAQIRRAGRWNMGDSMIGCYLTSLPYAFMRASADFSPEWAGSYFIPRSTVLPSAWLRSQIWPQADFWFQAFKDTSHEMAEVFENKATGAFIELLGWLRVVLLQDAPFLERDFPSHPIFKDPVFKTDEYKNFAASVLRVSEEPREDSQAELIQKAIPAIAEKVRGVEAGIYSLKKTVETEVLSLKAEVTRLKDEIQERNKAEITIVTTISPFGRTHRQTVRYEQQQQGIPTSSQRRQSLSPETRAPVAARAPTVITTTTELPPQIGLPRTIRTVRDLVRLWRHGLAGYMDSVDALEKRWGSQWRLRNERQLFSTRKRIVDEVVSRSQANGRPEDESARQLDEERGQRSLDWLFKQLKGAHRPK
;
A
#
# COMPACT_ATOMS: atom_id res chain seq x y z
N MET A 1 -33.67 -23.54 25.58
CA MET A 1 -34.36 -23.46 24.27
C MET A 1 -33.82 -22.22 23.56
N ALA A 2 -33.26 -22.36 22.36
CA ALA A 2 -32.75 -21.23 21.58
C ALA A 2 -33.91 -20.35 21.10
N HIS A 3 -33.73 -19.03 21.06
CA HIS A 3 -34.78 -18.09 20.62
C HIS A 3 -35.05 -18.31 19.13
N PRO A 4 -36.31 -18.20 18.63
CA PRO A 4 -36.62 -18.32 17.19
C PRO A 4 -35.75 -17.41 16.31
N ASP A 5 -35.37 -16.25 16.83
CA ASP A 5 -34.49 -15.28 16.16
C ASP A 5 -33.04 -15.77 16.02
N ASP A 6 -32.55 -16.65 16.90
CA ASP A 6 -31.22 -17.23 16.80
C ASP A 6 -31.11 -18.17 15.59
N PHE A 7 -32.20 -18.86 15.25
CA PHE A 7 -32.26 -19.76 14.11
C PHE A 7 -32.29 -18.99 12.77
N GLU A 8 -33.08 -17.92 12.70
CA GLU A 8 -33.11 -17.03 11.52
C GLU A 8 -31.80 -16.25 11.36
N LEU A 9 -31.15 -15.84 12.46
CA LEU A 9 -29.82 -15.22 12.42
C LEU A 9 -28.76 -16.21 11.91
N LEU A 10 -28.77 -17.46 12.38
CA LEU A 10 -27.86 -18.50 11.90
C LEU A 10 -28.04 -18.72 10.40
N LYS A 11 -29.30 -18.85 9.95
CA LYS A 11 -29.66 -19.06 8.55
C LYS A 11 -29.24 -17.89 7.66
N ALA A 12 -29.39 -16.65 8.14
CA ALA A 12 -28.92 -15.46 7.43
C ALA A 12 -27.38 -15.40 7.31
N VAL A 13 -26.65 -15.72 8.37
CA VAL A 13 -25.17 -15.80 8.35
C VAL A 13 -24.69 -16.93 7.43
N GLU A 14 -25.41 -18.05 7.41
CA GLU A 14 -25.11 -19.19 6.55
C GLU A 14 -25.35 -18.88 5.07
N HIS A 15 -26.48 -18.24 4.73
CA HIS A 15 -26.75 -17.75 3.38
C HIS A 15 -25.69 -16.74 2.93
N ALA A 16 -25.32 -15.77 3.78
CA ALA A 16 -24.27 -14.81 3.44
C ALA A 16 -22.90 -15.49 3.19
N THR A 17 -22.58 -16.52 3.98
CA THR A 17 -21.33 -17.29 3.85
C THR A 17 -21.32 -18.14 2.57
N SER A 18 -22.46 -18.72 2.17
CA SER A 18 -22.56 -19.50 0.93
C SER A 18 -22.42 -18.62 -0.32
N TYR A 19 -23.04 -17.45 -0.34
CA TYR A 19 -22.88 -16.48 -1.43
C TYR A 19 -21.43 -16.01 -1.60
N TYR A 20 -20.74 -15.69 -0.50
CA TYR A 20 -19.32 -15.29 -0.52
C TYR A 20 -18.42 -16.36 -1.14
N LEU A 21 -18.69 -17.64 -0.86
CA LEU A 21 -17.83 -18.74 -1.30
C LEU A 21 -18.14 -19.21 -2.73
N ILE A 22 -19.39 -19.12 -3.18
CA ILE A 22 -19.77 -19.30 -4.59
C ILE A 22 -19.13 -18.20 -5.44
N ASP A 23 -19.13 -16.95 -4.96
CA ASP A 23 -18.47 -15.84 -5.62
C ASP A 23 -16.94 -16.03 -5.63
N GLU A 24 -16.31 -16.41 -4.51
CA GLU A 24 -14.88 -16.75 -4.48
C GLU A 24 -14.53 -17.89 -5.45
N ASP A 25 -15.36 -18.93 -5.59
CA ASP A 25 -15.09 -20.02 -6.54
C ASP A 25 -15.34 -19.62 -8.01
N LYS A 26 -15.88 -18.43 -8.27
CA LYS A 26 -15.93 -17.81 -9.61
C LYS A 26 -14.83 -16.77 -9.80
N THR A 27 -14.46 -16.03 -8.76
CA THR A 27 -13.54 -14.88 -8.81
C THR A 27 -12.10 -15.18 -8.39
N GLN A 28 -11.85 -16.33 -7.74
CA GLN A 28 -10.51 -16.67 -7.26
C GLN A 28 -9.52 -16.80 -8.43
N PRO A 29 -8.36 -16.11 -8.39
CA PRO A 29 -7.38 -16.17 -9.46
C PRO A 29 -6.94 -17.59 -9.77
N GLN A 30 -6.90 -17.95 -11.06
CA GLN A 30 -6.52 -19.28 -11.56
C GLN A 30 -5.18 -19.79 -10.99
N ASN A 31 -4.22 -18.89 -10.80
CA ASN A 31 -2.93 -19.23 -10.19
C ASN A 31 -3.04 -19.63 -8.71
N THR A 32 -3.95 -19.02 -7.95
CA THR A 32 -4.19 -19.39 -6.55
C THR A 32 -4.79 -20.79 -6.46
N ARG A 33 -5.77 -21.13 -7.33
CA ARG A 33 -6.33 -22.50 -7.42
C ARG A 33 -5.24 -23.53 -7.69
N ARG A 34 -4.45 -23.31 -8.76
CA ARG A 34 -3.32 -24.18 -9.10
C ARG A 34 -2.31 -24.34 -7.95
N THR A 35 -2.07 -23.27 -7.20
CA THR A 35 -1.14 -23.28 -6.07
C THR A 35 -1.69 -24.09 -4.88
N TYR A 36 -3.01 -24.12 -4.67
CA TYR A 36 -3.64 -24.79 -3.53
C TYR A 36 -3.94 -26.27 -3.78
N THR A 37 -4.16 -26.67 -5.04
CA THR A 37 -4.49 -28.06 -5.41
C THR A 37 -3.48 -29.06 -4.85
N ARG A 38 -2.18 -28.77 -4.97
CA ARG A 38 -1.14 -29.69 -4.50
C ARG A 38 -1.11 -29.83 -2.97
N PRO A 39 -1.02 -28.76 -2.17
CA PRO A 39 -1.12 -28.88 -0.71
C PRO A 39 -2.38 -29.60 -0.24
N GLN A 40 -3.54 -29.33 -0.87
CA GLN A 40 -4.79 -30.01 -0.52
C GLN A 40 -4.77 -31.51 -0.86
N LYS A 41 -4.13 -31.90 -1.96
CA LYS A 41 -3.93 -33.31 -2.29
C LYS A 41 -3.00 -33.99 -1.27
N GLU A 42 -1.84 -33.37 -0.99
CA GLU A 42 -0.87 -33.86 0.00
C GLU A 42 -1.51 -33.99 1.40
N TRP A 43 -2.46 -33.11 1.76
CA TRP A 43 -3.24 -33.22 3.00
C TRP A 43 -4.13 -34.47 3.04
N LYS A 44 -4.89 -34.74 1.97
CA LYS A 44 -5.78 -35.90 1.92
C LYS A 44 -5.00 -37.22 1.97
N GLU A 45 -3.90 -37.28 1.21
CA GLU A 45 -2.97 -38.41 1.22
C GLU A 45 -2.38 -38.62 2.63
N TRP A 46 -1.96 -37.55 3.30
CA TRP A 46 -1.44 -37.62 4.67
C TRP A 46 -2.50 -38.06 5.69
N CYS A 47 -3.74 -37.56 5.60
CA CYS A 47 -4.81 -38.00 6.49
C CYS A 47 -5.13 -39.50 6.32
N ALA A 48 -5.04 -40.01 5.10
CA ALA A 48 -5.19 -41.44 4.82
C ALA A 48 -4.01 -42.25 5.39
N GLU A 49 -2.76 -41.76 5.23
CA GLU A 49 -1.54 -42.36 5.79
C GLU A 49 -1.60 -42.46 7.32
N LYS A 50 -2.12 -41.43 8.00
CA LYS A 50 -2.31 -41.41 9.46
C LYS A 50 -3.49 -42.25 9.95
N ALA A 51 -4.23 -42.88 9.03
CA ALA A 51 -5.37 -43.73 9.34
C ALA A 51 -6.42 -43.06 10.25
N PHE A 52 -6.72 -41.77 10.03
CA PHE A 52 -7.81 -41.13 10.75
C PHE A 52 -9.14 -41.85 10.45
N PRO A 53 -10.01 -42.06 11.45
CA PRO A 53 -11.27 -42.78 11.26
C PRO A 53 -12.09 -42.23 10.10
N SER A 54 -12.77 -43.08 9.35
CA SER A 54 -13.71 -42.64 8.32
C SER A 54 -14.82 -41.79 8.95
N ILE A 55 -15.46 -40.94 8.13
CA ILE A 55 -16.60 -40.14 8.58
C ILE A 55 -17.72 -41.11 8.99
N PRO A 56 -18.18 -41.10 10.27
CA PRO A 56 -19.24 -41.99 10.72
C PRO A 56 -20.55 -41.76 9.95
N PRO A 57 -21.40 -42.79 9.76
CA PRO A 57 -22.71 -42.63 9.11
C PRO A 57 -23.63 -41.63 9.81
N ASP A 58 -23.48 -41.49 11.13
CA ASP A 58 -24.23 -40.57 12.01
C ASP A 58 -23.52 -39.21 12.20
N TRP A 59 -22.58 -38.87 11.31
CA TRP A 59 -21.91 -37.57 11.33
C TRP A 59 -22.85 -36.44 10.84
N PRO A 60 -22.84 -35.26 11.47
CA PRO A 60 -21.99 -34.84 12.59
C PRO A 60 -22.54 -35.16 14.00
N LYS A 61 -21.73 -35.80 14.85
CA LYS A 61 -21.99 -35.95 16.30
C LYS A 61 -21.78 -34.61 17.02
N PRO A 62 -22.30 -34.39 18.26
CA PRO A 62 -21.96 -33.21 19.05
C PRO A 62 -20.43 -33.12 19.21
N TYR A 63 -19.82 -32.19 18.48
CA TYR A 63 -18.38 -32.01 18.44
C TYR A 63 -17.93 -31.37 19.74
N ASN A 64 -17.14 -32.10 20.54
CA ASN A 64 -16.41 -31.53 21.66
C ASN A 64 -15.28 -30.67 21.11
N GLN A 65 -15.30 -29.36 21.41
CA GLN A 65 -14.25 -28.44 20.98
C GLN A 65 -12.87 -28.97 21.41
N GLY A 66 -11.96 -29.12 20.44
CA GLY A 66 -10.61 -29.62 20.67
C GLY A 66 -10.38 -31.10 20.32
N GLY A 67 -11.43 -31.86 19.98
CA GLY A 67 -11.29 -33.23 19.46
C GLY A 67 -10.73 -33.26 18.03
N VAL A 68 -9.97 -34.32 17.71
CA VAL A 68 -9.47 -34.60 16.35
C VAL A 68 -10.64 -35.04 15.47
N LEU A 69 -10.79 -34.43 14.30
CA LEU A 69 -11.89 -34.76 13.39
C LEU A 69 -11.63 -36.07 12.62
N PRO A 70 -12.64 -36.75 12.06
CA PRO A 70 -12.43 -37.91 11.20
C PRO A 70 -11.85 -37.53 9.82
N ALA A 71 -11.29 -38.51 9.13
CA ALA A 71 -10.85 -38.46 7.74
C ALA A 71 -10.01 -37.21 7.39
N ASP A 72 -10.32 -36.55 6.28
CA ASP A 72 -9.64 -35.35 5.78
C ASP A 72 -10.25 -34.04 6.32
N LEU A 73 -11.19 -34.10 7.28
CA LEU A 73 -11.77 -32.92 7.89
C LEU A 73 -10.69 -32.13 8.65
N VAL A 74 -10.65 -30.83 8.38
CA VAL A 74 -9.63 -29.92 8.87
C VAL A 74 -9.96 -29.41 10.27
N ASP A 75 -9.02 -29.60 11.20
CA ASP A 75 -8.97 -28.95 12.50
C ASP A 75 -7.57 -28.32 12.72
N GLU A 76 -7.42 -27.49 13.76
CA GLU A 76 -6.15 -26.83 14.05
C GLU A 76 -5.03 -27.82 14.38
N GLY A 77 -5.33 -28.89 15.13
CA GLY A 77 -4.34 -29.88 15.56
C GLY A 77 -3.74 -30.62 14.39
N LYS A 78 -4.58 -31.16 13.49
CA LYS A 78 -4.13 -31.78 12.25
C LYS A 78 -3.38 -30.80 11.36
N LEU A 79 -3.81 -29.53 11.27
CA LEU A 79 -3.11 -28.53 10.47
C LEU A 79 -1.68 -28.31 10.97
N VAL A 80 -1.53 -28.13 12.27
CA VAL A 80 -0.23 -27.94 12.94
C VAL A 80 0.68 -29.14 12.69
N TRP A 81 0.17 -30.35 12.90
CA TRP A 81 0.93 -31.59 12.68
C TRP A 81 1.33 -31.77 11.21
N PHE A 82 0.39 -31.59 10.29
CA PHE A 82 0.69 -31.67 8.86
C PHE A 82 1.75 -30.66 8.42
N LEU A 83 1.68 -29.41 8.92
CA LEU A 83 2.68 -28.40 8.59
C LEU A 83 4.05 -28.80 9.13
N ASP A 84 4.14 -29.29 10.36
CA ASP A 84 5.40 -29.72 10.97
C ASP A 84 6.04 -30.88 10.19
N GLU A 85 5.26 -31.92 9.89
CA GLU A 85 5.74 -33.16 9.28
C GLU A 85 5.99 -33.03 7.77
N LYS A 86 5.08 -32.39 7.02
CA LYS A 86 5.12 -32.40 5.55
C LYS A 86 5.60 -31.07 4.93
N ALA A 87 5.63 -29.98 5.69
CA ALA A 87 6.04 -28.66 5.17
C ALA A 87 7.31 -28.09 5.81
N VAL A 88 7.43 -28.11 7.15
CA VAL A 88 8.54 -27.44 7.86
C VAL A 88 9.86 -28.16 7.67
N SER A 89 9.87 -29.48 7.88
CA SER A 89 11.07 -30.34 7.74
C SER A 89 11.48 -30.61 6.29
N ARG A 90 10.62 -30.26 5.32
CA ARG A 90 10.80 -30.66 3.92
C ARG A 90 11.87 -29.85 3.21
N ALA A 91 12.73 -30.55 2.46
CA ALA A 91 13.68 -29.91 1.56
C ALA A 91 13.03 -29.29 0.31
N PRO A 92 13.51 -28.12 -0.15
CA PRO A 92 13.05 -27.52 -1.40
C PRO A 92 13.49 -28.37 -2.61
N LYS A 93 12.52 -28.80 -3.42
CA LYS A 93 12.78 -29.59 -4.65
C LYS A 93 13.41 -28.79 -5.78
N THR A 94 13.10 -27.49 -5.89
CA THR A 94 13.47 -26.63 -7.01
C THR A 94 13.83 -25.21 -6.55
N GLY A 95 14.48 -24.44 -7.42
CA GLY A 95 14.85 -23.05 -7.18
C GLY A 95 16.35 -22.82 -7.00
N SER A 96 16.77 -21.56 -7.05
CA SER A 96 18.18 -21.17 -6.98
C SER A 96 18.87 -21.65 -5.70
N ARG A 97 18.16 -21.62 -4.57
CA ARG A 97 18.68 -22.09 -3.27
C ARG A 97 19.04 -23.58 -3.29
N ALA A 98 18.14 -24.43 -3.77
CA ALA A 98 18.38 -25.87 -3.91
C ALA A 98 19.46 -26.17 -4.96
N LYS A 99 19.49 -25.41 -6.07
CA LYS A 99 20.54 -25.54 -7.10
C LYS A 99 21.91 -25.17 -6.55
N ASN A 100 22.00 -24.10 -5.75
CA ASN A 100 23.26 -23.64 -5.16
C ASN A 100 23.77 -24.60 -4.08
N GLU A 101 22.90 -25.20 -3.28
CA GLU A 101 23.29 -26.24 -2.33
C GLU A 101 23.80 -27.49 -3.05
N ARG A 102 23.08 -27.99 -4.06
CA ARG A 102 23.55 -29.11 -4.89
C ARG A 102 24.89 -28.82 -5.55
N ARG A 103 25.08 -27.60 -6.06
CA ARG A 103 26.35 -27.18 -6.65
C ARG A 103 27.48 -27.20 -5.61
N ARG A 104 27.26 -26.61 -4.42
CA ARG A 104 28.25 -26.63 -3.32
C ARG A 104 28.59 -28.05 -2.87
N TRP A 105 27.59 -28.92 -2.78
CA TRP A 105 27.81 -30.33 -2.46
C TRP A 105 28.64 -31.03 -3.53
N ALA A 106 28.34 -30.80 -4.82
CA ALA A 106 29.11 -31.36 -5.93
C ALA A 106 30.55 -30.82 -5.97
N GLU A 107 30.74 -29.52 -5.73
CA GLU A 107 32.07 -28.89 -5.62
C GLU A 107 32.87 -29.51 -4.46
N GLY A 108 32.27 -29.66 -3.28
CA GLY A 108 32.93 -30.30 -2.13
C GLY A 108 33.17 -31.80 -2.31
N ALA A 109 32.29 -32.51 -3.02
CA ALA A 109 32.51 -33.91 -3.38
C ALA A 109 33.68 -34.05 -4.37
N ALA A 110 33.78 -33.16 -5.36
CA ALA A 110 34.91 -33.11 -6.28
C ALA A 110 36.23 -32.79 -5.57
N GLU A 111 36.22 -31.85 -4.62
CA GLU A 111 37.41 -31.51 -3.82
C GLU A 111 37.85 -32.67 -2.93
N ARG A 112 36.92 -33.40 -2.29
CA ARG A 112 37.23 -34.62 -1.53
C ARG A 112 37.83 -35.71 -2.41
N LYS A 113 37.29 -35.92 -3.61
CA LYS A 113 37.86 -36.86 -4.59
C LYS A 113 39.27 -36.44 -5.03
N ALA A 114 39.49 -35.15 -5.31
CA ALA A 114 40.80 -34.64 -5.66
C ALA A 114 41.83 -34.87 -4.54
N LYS A 115 41.47 -34.59 -3.27
CA LYS A 115 42.33 -34.86 -2.11
C LYS A 115 42.60 -36.35 -1.88
N LYS A 116 41.61 -37.23 -2.13
CA LYS A 116 41.80 -38.69 -2.03
C LYS A 116 42.73 -39.20 -3.14
N ALA A 117 42.63 -38.65 -4.36
CA ALA A 117 43.54 -38.97 -5.46
C ALA A 117 44.97 -38.44 -5.23
N GLU A 118 45.11 -37.23 -4.68
CA GLU A 118 46.41 -36.64 -4.30
C GLU A 118 47.08 -37.45 -3.17
N ALA A 119 46.33 -37.85 -2.13
CA ALA A 119 46.82 -38.70 -1.06
C ALA A 119 47.24 -40.10 -1.57
N ALA A 120 46.51 -40.68 -2.53
CA ALA A 120 46.86 -41.96 -3.14
C ALA A 120 48.12 -41.87 -4.02
N SER A 121 48.47 -40.68 -4.53
CA SER A 121 49.69 -40.47 -5.33
C SER A 121 50.97 -40.29 -4.48
N LEU A 122 50.83 -40.14 -3.16
CA LEU A 122 51.94 -39.95 -2.22
C LEU A 122 52.43 -41.27 -1.57
N ASP A 123 51.76 -42.40 -1.83
CA ASP A 123 52.07 -43.73 -1.24
C ASP A 123 52.89 -44.66 -2.17
N ASP A 124 53.59 -44.13 -3.19
CA ASP A 124 54.51 -44.93 -4.02
C ASP A 124 55.99 -44.68 -3.60
N PRO A 125 56.70 -45.65 -3.01
CA PRO A 125 58.03 -45.42 -2.45
C PRO A 125 59.14 -45.69 -3.49
N ALA A 126 59.62 -44.64 -4.15
CA ALA A 126 60.97 -44.63 -4.72
C ALA A 126 61.46 -43.18 -4.94
N GLY A 127 62.39 -42.72 -4.09
CA GLY A 127 63.27 -41.59 -4.42
C GLY A 127 64.68 -42.09 -4.78
N PRO A 128 65.66 -41.19 -4.99
CA PRO A 128 65.58 -39.81 -5.46
C PRO A 128 66.72 -39.43 -6.46
N SER A 129 66.57 -38.37 -7.26
CA SER A 129 67.73 -37.55 -7.70
C SER A 129 67.33 -36.26 -8.42
N GLY A 130 67.83 -35.13 -7.91
CA GLY A 130 68.23 -33.97 -8.73
C GLY A 130 67.33 -32.72 -8.69
N PRO A 131 67.85 -31.54 -8.29
CA PRO A 131 67.12 -30.27 -8.31
C PRO A 131 67.39 -29.50 -9.61
N ASP A 132 66.36 -28.89 -10.21
CA ASP A 132 66.43 -27.49 -10.66
C ASP A 132 65.12 -26.96 -11.28
N ASP A 133 64.97 -25.66 -11.07
CA ASP A 133 64.32 -24.63 -11.88
C ASP A 133 62.79 -24.52 -12.09
N SER A 134 62.33 -23.38 -11.58
CA SER A 134 61.27 -22.49 -12.06
C SER A 134 60.65 -22.76 -13.44
N CYS A 135 59.33 -22.99 -13.47
CA CYS A 135 58.46 -22.42 -14.51
C CYS A 135 56.99 -22.39 -14.06
N ILE A 136 56.34 -21.23 -14.17
CA ILE A 136 54.88 -21.11 -14.09
C ILE A 136 54.33 -21.58 -15.44
N THR A 137 53.74 -22.78 -15.49
CA THR A 137 52.98 -23.25 -16.65
C THR A 137 51.49 -23.36 -16.33
N VAL A 138 50.70 -22.57 -17.06
CA VAL A 138 49.24 -22.68 -17.14
C VAL A 138 48.89 -24.00 -17.83
N ALA A 139 48.37 -24.97 -17.07
CA ALA A 139 47.93 -26.26 -17.63
C ALA A 139 46.48 -26.16 -18.15
N VAL A 140 46.38 -26.31 -19.47
CA VAL A 140 45.16 -26.51 -20.26
C VAL A 140 44.51 -27.83 -19.88
N LYS A 141 43.18 -27.83 -19.74
CA LYS A 141 42.36 -29.04 -19.58
C LYS A 141 42.44 -29.88 -20.85
N THR A 142 43.11 -31.03 -20.79
CA THR A 142 42.91 -32.12 -21.74
C THR A 142 42.28 -33.31 -21.01
N ALA A 143 41.16 -33.75 -21.55
CA ALA A 143 40.47 -34.97 -21.17
C ALA A 143 41.37 -36.17 -21.50
N VAL A 144 41.55 -37.08 -20.55
CA VAL A 144 42.09 -38.42 -20.79
C VAL A 144 41.21 -39.44 -20.08
N ASP A 145 41.18 -40.59 -20.74
CA ASP A 145 40.17 -41.62 -20.84
C ASP A 145 40.00 -42.49 -19.58
N LYS A 146 38.87 -43.19 -19.58
CA LYS A 146 38.43 -44.16 -18.58
C LYS A 146 39.46 -45.27 -18.36
N THR A 147 39.78 -45.53 -17.10
CA THR A 147 40.19 -46.86 -16.66
C THR A 147 39.42 -47.19 -15.38
N GLU A 148 38.72 -48.32 -15.45
CA GLU A 148 37.89 -48.89 -14.40
C GLU A 148 38.78 -49.26 -13.21
N LEU A 149 38.58 -48.57 -12.07
CA LEU A 149 38.94 -49.09 -10.77
C LEU A 149 37.64 -49.29 -9.99
N THR A 150 37.26 -50.56 -9.88
CA THR A 150 36.20 -51.05 -9.02
C THR A 150 36.62 -50.87 -7.55
N SER A 151 36.06 -49.87 -6.89
CA SER A 151 35.96 -49.84 -5.43
C SER A 151 34.58 -49.39 -5.04
N GLU A 152 33.85 -50.28 -4.38
CA GLU A 152 32.53 -50.09 -3.79
C GLU A 152 32.58 -49.06 -2.66
N ASP A 153 32.72 -47.78 -3.00
CA ASP A 153 32.36 -46.68 -2.11
C ASP A 153 30.97 -46.20 -2.57
N GLU A 154 29.91 -46.69 -1.93
CA GLU A 154 28.57 -46.10 -2.10
C GLU A 154 28.65 -44.61 -1.74
N GLU A 155 28.71 -43.75 -2.76
CA GLU A 155 28.65 -42.30 -2.55
C GLU A 155 27.36 -41.98 -1.78
N GLU A 156 27.50 -41.46 -0.56
CA GLU A 156 26.35 -41.08 0.26
C GLU A 156 25.35 -40.24 -0.56
N PRO A 157 24.09 -40.68 -0.68
CA PRO A 157 23.11 -39.99 -1.48
C PRO A 157 22.89 -38.58 -0.94
N PHE A 158 22.95 -37.56 -1.82
CA PHE A 158 22.75 -36.16 -1.46
C PHE A 158 21.45 -35.94 -0.67
N LYS A 159 21.57 -35.65 0.63
CA LYS A 159 20.47 -35.21 1.50
C LYS A 159 20.60 -33.70 1.72
N SER A 160 19.59 -32.96 1.25
CA SER A 160 19.54 -31.50 1.42
C SER A 160 19.32 -31.14 2.89
N ALA A 161 20.16 -30.26 3.43
CA ALA A 161 20.01 -29.70 4.77
C ALA A 161 19.02 -28.51 4.80
N LEU A 162 18.52 -28.08 3.64
CA LEU A 162 17.60 -26.95 3.52
C LEU A 162 16.18 -27.33 3.94
N THR A 163 15.45 -26.36 4.50
CA THR A 163 14.02 -26.49 4.81
C THR A 163 13.17 -25.53 3.98
N LEU A 164 11.87 -25.78 3.79
CA LEU A 164 11.01 -24.82 3.08
C LEU A 164 11.00 -23.44 3.75
N LYS A 165 10.94 -22.37 2.95
CA LYS A 165 10.83 -21.00 3.47
C LYS A 165 9.44 -20.76 4.08
N PHE A 166 9.38 -19.86 5.05
CA PHE A 166 8.13 -19.41 5.71
C PHE A 166 6.97 -19.16 4.73
N ASN A 167 7.21 -18.46 3.63
CA ASN A 167 6.17 -18.15 2.64
C ASN A 167 5.57 -19.40 1.97
N THR A 168 6.35 -20.47 1.81
CA THR A 168 5.86 -21.74 1.27
C THR A 168 5.00 -22.46 2.31
N VAL A 169 5.48 -22.55 3.56
CA VAL A 169 4.71 -23.15 4.66
C VAL A 169 3.39 -22.39 4.90
N ARG A 170 3.43 -21.06 4.86
CA ARG A 170 2.22 -20.21 4.92
C ARG A 170 1.26 -20.49 3.76
N THR A 171 1.77 -20.77 2.57
CA THR A 171 0.94 -21.15 1.40
C THR A 171 0.23 -22.49 1.64
N TYR A 172 0.92 -23.48 2.20
CA TYR A 172 0.29 -24.74 2.63
C TYR A 172 -0.84 -24.48 3.62
N GLY A 173 -0.57 -23.72 4.67
CA GLY A 173 -1.61 -23.42 5.66
C GLY A 173 -2.76 -22.57 5.09
N ASN A 174 -2.52 -21.69 4.11
CA ASN A 174 -3.61 -20.99 3.41
C ASN A 174 -4.48 -21.98 2.60
N ALA A 175 -3.85 -22.93 1.90
CA ALA A 175 -4.55 -23.92 1.08
C ALA A 175 -5.43 -24.85 1.91
N ILE A 176 -4.95 -25.28 3.09
CA ILE A 176 -5.73 -26.12 4.01
C ILE A 176 -6.81 -25.31 4.74
N THR A 177 -6.54 -24.04 5.08
CA THR A 177 -7.60 -23.13 5.57
C THR A 177 -8.72 -22.96 4.54
N ARG A 178 -8.38 -22.94 3.24
CA ARG A 178 -9.38 -22.93 2.15
C ARG A 178 -10.18 -24.23 2.09
N LEU A 179 -9.50 -25.38 2.22
CA LEU A 179 -10.18 -26.68 2.29
C LEU A 179 -11.16 -26.75 3.47
N TRP A 180 -10.78 -26.22 4.64
CA TRP A 180 -11.68 -26.08 5.78
C TRP A 180 -12.91 -25.24 5.44
N ALA A 181 -12.75 -24.09 4.77
CA ALA A 181 -13.86 -23.24 4.38
C ALA A 181 -14.83 -23.97 3.43
N GLU A 182 -14.32 -24.77 2.49
CA GLU A 182 -15.11 -25.62 1.60
C GLU A 182 -15.83 -26.76 2.33
N GLN A 183 -15.17 -27.37 3.33
CA GLN A 183 -15.80 -28.41 4.16
C GLN A 183 -16.88 -27.83 5.06
N ARG A 184 -16.70 -26.60 5.56
CA ARG A 184 -17.62 -25.93 6.48
C ARG A 184 -18.94 -25.52 5.80
N THR A 185 -18.93 -25.27 4.49
CA THR A 185 -20.16 -24.98 3.72
C THR A 185 -20.94 -26.19 3.30
N ARG A 186 -20.27 -27.33 3.08
CA ARG A 186 -20.96 -28.57 2.72
C ARG A 186 -21.91 -28.98 3.85
N ARG A 187 -23.10 -29.44 3.47
CA ARG A 187 -24.13 -29.95 4.38
C ARG A 187 -24.27 -31.44 4.20
N ILE A 188 -24.36 -32.16 5.30
CA ILE A 188 -24.78 -33.56 5.37
C ILE A 188 -25.84 -33.63 6.46
N ASN A 189 -26.97 -34.27 6.18
CA ASN A 189 -28.09 -34.40 7.14
C ASN A 189 -28.56 -33.06 7.74
N GLY A 190 -28.55 -31.98 6.94
CA GLY A 190 -28.96 -30.63 7.38
C GLY A 190 -27.95 -29.89 8.26
N GLN A 191 -26.80 -30.50 8.59
CA GLN A 191 -25.78 -29.92 9.46
C GLN A 191 -24.45 -29.68 8.72
N MET A 192 -23.61 -28.81 9.28
CA MET A 192 -22.30 -28.47 8.72
C MET A 192 -21.37 -29.69 8.71
N LEU A 193 -20.79 -30.04 7.55
CA LEU A 193 -19.86 -31.16 7.43
C LEU A 193 -18.63 -31.00 8.34
N ASN A 194 -18.07 -29.79 8.44
CA ASN A 194 -16.97 -29.49 9.35
C ASN A 194 -17.40 -28.51 10.46
N PRO A 195 -17.61 -28.98 11.70
CA PRO A 195 -18.01 -28.15 12.83
C PRO A 195 -16.84 -27.42 13.52
N SER A 196 -15.58 -27.69 13.15
CA SER A 196 -14.41 -27.10 13.82
C SER A 196 -14.39 -25.57 13.69
N PRO A 197 -13.92 -24.85 14.73
CA PRO A 197 -13.48 -23.47 14.62
C PRO A 197 -12.43 -23.27 13.52
N HIS A 198 -12.19 -22.00 13.17
CA HIS A 198 -11.21 -21.65 12.14
C HIS A 198 -9.82 -22.24 12.49
N PRO A 199 -9.15 -22.96 11.58
CA PRO A 199 -7.93 -23.74 11.87
C PRO A 199 -6.68 -22.88 12.13
N ARG A 200 -6.83 -21.56 12.27
CA ARG A 200 -5.74 -20.60 12.56
C ARG A 200 -5.87 -20.05 13.97
N GLY A 201 -6.00 -20.95 14.92
CA GLY A 201 -5.97 -20.62 16.34
C GLY A 201 -4.55 -20.28 16.81
N PHE A 202 -4.29 -20.57 18.08
CA PHE A 202 -3.05 -20.20 18.74
C PHE A 202 -1.84 -21.03 18.28
N ALA A 203 -2.00 -22.35 18.15
CA ALA A 203 -0.91 -23.27 17.82
C ALA A 203 -0.39 -23.04 16.39
N ASN A 204 -1.28 -22.81 15.43
CA ASN A 204 -0.87 -22.45 14.07
C ASN A 204 -0.07 -21.14 14.03
N LYS A 205 -0.50 -20.12 14.80
CA LYS A 205 0.21 -18.84 14.91
C LYS A 205 1.57 -19.01 15.59
N ALA A 206 1.68 -19.91 16.57
CA ALA A 206 2.94 -20.20 17.25
C ALA A 206 3.99 -20.78 16.29
N ILE A 207 3.62 -21.78 15.47
CA ILE A 207 4.51 -22.33 14.42
C ILE A 207 4.96 -21.23 13.46
N TYR A 208 4.04 -20.39 12.97
CA TYR A 208 4.41 -19.31 12.07
C TYR A 208 5.38 -18.30 12.68
N ARG A 209 5.19 -17.93 13.95
CA ARG A 209 6.13 -17.04 14.65
C ARG A 209 7.50 -17.69 14.86
N TYR A 210 7.53 -18.98 15.18
CA TYR A 210 8.78 -19.73 15.29
C TYR A 210 9.55 -19.74 13.97
N LEU A 211 8.89 -20.12 12.86
CA LEU A 211 9.50 -20.14 11.53
C LEU A 211 9.97 -18.75 11.07
N LEU A 212 9.20 -17.70 11.38
CA LEU A 212 9.58 -16.34 11.03
C LEU A 212 10.86 -15.90 11.75
N ARG A 213 11.00 -16.23 13.04
CA ARG A 213 12.22 -15.94 13.83
C ARG A 213 13.44 -16.68 13.27
N GLN A 214 13.28 -17.96 12.96
CA GLN A 214 14.34 -18.80 12.39
C GLN A 214 14.75 -18.40 10.96
N THR A 215 13.90 -17.67 10.23
CA THR A 215 14.16 -17.35 8.81
C THR A 215 15.43 -16.51 8.63
N HIS A 216 15.73 -15.61 9.55
CA HIS A 216 16.91 -14.75 9.47
C HIS A 216 18.20 -15.50 9.83
N GLU A 217 18.19 -16.30 10.89
CA GLU A 217 19.32 -17.16 11.32
C GLU A 217 19.68 -18.16 10.23
N LYS A 218 18.71 -18.94 9.74
CA LYS A 218 18.90 -19.87 8.62
C LYS A 218 19.41 -19.16 7.36
N GLY A 219 18.92 -17.96 7.09
CA GLY A 219 19.40 -17.15 5.97
C GLY A 219 20.89 -16.83 6.08
N ARG A 220 21.42 -16.63 7.29
CA ARG A 220 22.85 -16.39 7.53
C ARG A 220 23.67 -17.67 7.39
N GLU A 221 23.23 -18.75 8.00
CA GLU A 221 23.87 -20.08 7.90
C GLU A 221 23.97 -20.55 6.46
N GLU A 222 22.95 -20.25 5.64
CA GLU A 222 22.89 -20.65 4.25
C GLU A 222 23.64 -19.73 3.29
N TRP A 223 24.22 -18.63 3.80
CA TRP A 223 24.86 -17.56 3.01
C TRP A 223 23.92 -16.95 1.97
N ALA A 224 22.65 -16.76 2.35
CA ALA A 224 21.68 -16.13 1.46
C ALA A 224 22.10 -14.68 1.15
N ASP A 225 21.92 -14.27 -0.10
CA ASP A 225 22.18 -12.90 -0.51
C ASP A 225 21.28 -11.93 0.28
N ARG A 226 21.94 -11.13 1.13
CA ARG A 226 21.30 -10.19 2.06
C ARG A 226 20.69 -8.98 1.36
N MET A 227 21.08 -8.71 0.12
CA MET A 227 20.57 -7.57 -0.65
C MET A 227 19.27 -7.93 -1.39
N VAL A 228 18.94 -9.21 -1.54
CA VAL A 228 17.67 -9.64 -2.13
C VAL A 228 16.48 -9.13 -1.30
N GLY A 229 15.52 -8.50 -1.97
CA GLY A 229 14.34 -7.90 -1.35
C GLY A 229 14.58 -6.55 -0.69
N THR A 230 15.79 -5.99 -0.77
CA THR A 230 16.11 -4.63 -0.26
C THR A 230 15.97 -3.58 -1.37
N ILE A 231 16.26 -2.31 -1.06
CA ILE A 231 16.34 -1.23 -2.05
C ILE A 231 17.39 -1.49 -3.15
N LYS A 232 18.38 -2.34 -2.88
CA LYS A 232 19.39 -2.77 -3.87
C LYS A 232 18.89 -3.87 -4.82
N ASP A 233 17.72 -4.48 -4.57
CA ASP A 233 17.07 -5.47 -5.45
C ASP A 233 16.09 -4.82 -6.46
N ALA A 234 16.43 -3.61 -6.89
CA ALA A 234 15.70 -2.77 -7.83
C ALA A 234 16.67 -2.18 -8.87
N TYR A 235 16.19 -1.28 -9.74
CA TYR A 235 17.00 -0.58 -10.72
C TYR A 235 16.88 0.93 -10.55
N SER A 236 17.93 1.67 -10.91
CA SER A 236 17.94 3.14 -10.89
C SER A 236 17.15 3.71 -12.07
N PRO A 237 16.65 4.97 -11.98
CA PRO A 237 15.95 5.64 -13.08
C PRO A 237 16.72 5.62 -14.41
N ALA A 238 18.05 5.70 -14.37
CA ALA A 238 18.91 5.64 -15.56
C ALA A 238 18.73 4.35 -16.40
N LYS A 239 18.30 3.24 -15.77
CA LYS A 239 18.04 1.98 -16.47
C LYS A 239 16.76 2.01 -17.31
N ILE A 240 15.87 2.98 -17.12
CA ILE A 240 14.61 3.10 -17.87
C ILE A 240 14.88 3.41 -19.35
N PRO A 241 15.60 4.50 -19.72
CA PRO A 241 15.90 4.77 -21.12
C PRO A 241 16.86 3.74 -21.73
N GLU A 242 17.81 3.16 -20.97
CA GLU A 242 18.65 2.05 -21.43
C GLU A 242 17.83 0.82 -21.82
N HIS A 243 16.80 0.49 -21.03
CA HIS A 243 15.88 -0.61 -21.31
C HIS A 243 15.15 -0.40 -22.64
N THR A 244 14.63 0.81 -22.87
CA THR A 244 13.97 1.14 -24.14
C THR A 244 14.95 1.08 -25.31
N ARG A 245 16.15 1.68 -25.19
CA ARG A 245 17.17 1.61 -26.26
C ARG A 245 17.52 0.17 -26.62
N CYS A 246 17.72 -0.69 -25.62
CA CYS A 246 17.96 -2.11 -25.83
C CYS A 246 16.79 -2.77 -26.58
N ALA A 247 15.54 -2.47 -26.22
CA ALA A 247 14.35 -3.01 -26.86
C ALA A 247 14.24 -2.64 -28.35
N TRP A 248 14.58 -1.39 -28.71
CA TRP A 248 14.62 -0.93 -30.12
C TRP A 248 15.73 -1.60 -30.94
N GLY A 249 16.85 -1.93 -30.28
CA GLY A 249 17.99 -2.61 -30.90
C GLY A 249 17.79 -4.10 -31.18
N LEU A 250 16.79 -4.77 -30.57
CA LEU A 250 16.56 -6.21 -30.75
C LEU A 250 16.28 -6.60 -32.20
N LYS A 251 16.54 -7.86 -32.58
CA LYS A 251 16.16 -8.37 -33.92
C LYS A 251 14.63 -8.49 -34.03
N GLU A 252 13.99 -9.01 -32.99
CA GLU A 252 12.54 -9.21 -32.91
C GLU A 252 11.81 -7.90 -32.55
N LYS A 253 11.75 -6.95 -33.50
CA LYS A 253 11.25 -5.58 -33.30
C LYS A 253 9.90 -5.50 -32.58
N ALA A 254 8.92 -6.28 -33.02
CA ALA A 254 7.60 -6.33 -32.40
C ALA A 254 7.66 -6.71 -30.92
N CYS A 255 8.47 -7.72 -30.59
CA CYS A 255 8.62 -8.19 -29.22
C CYS A 255 9.36 -7.18 -28.35
N GLY A 256 10.39 -6.52 -28.89
CA GLY A 256 11.11 -5.44 -28.23
C GLY A 256 10.18 -4.28 -27.86
N LEU A 257 9.52 -3.68 -28.85
CA LEU A 257 8.61 -2.54 -28.65
C LEU A 257 7.49 -2.88 -27.66
N ARG A 258 6.81 -4.02 -27.83
CA ARG A 258 5.76 -4.47 -26.90
C ARG A 258 6.27 -4.65 -25.47
N THR A 259 7.47 -5.21 -25.30
CA THR A 259 8.04 -5.44 -23.96
C THR A 259 8.50 -4.12 -23.32
N SER A 260 8.96 -3.16 -24.12
CA SER A 260 9.23 -1.79 -23.65
C SER A 260 7.97 -1.15 -23.08
N VAL A 261 6.85 -1.22 -23.80
CA VAL A 261 5.55 -0.71 -23.34
C VAL A 261 5.08 -1.44 -22.06
N ASP A 262 5.17 -2.77 -21.99
CA ASP A 262 4.86 -3.55 -20.76
C ASP A 262 5.70 -3.09 -19.56
N PHE A 263 7.00 -2.89 -19.76
CA PHE A 263 7.90 -2.39 -18.73
C PHE A 263 7.49 -0.99 -18.23
N LEU A 264 7.25 -0.06 -19.15
CA LEU A 264 6.89 1.33 -18.87
C LEU A 264 5.51 1.47 -18.19
N PHE A 265 4.52 0.64 -18.54
CA PHE A 265 3.27 0.55 -17.78
C PHE A 265 3.49 0.19 -16.31
N GLY A 266 4.46 -0.70 -16.04
CA GLY A 266 4.81 -1.05 -14.66
C GLY A 266 5.54 0.07 -13.92
N ASN A 267 6.31 0.88 -14.65
CA ASN A 267 7.10 1.97 -14.09
C ASN A 267 6.24 3.22 -13.85
N HIS A 268 5.63 3.79 -14.89
CA HIS A 268 4.93 5.07 -14.81
C HIS A 268 3.52 4.99 -14.22
N MET A 269 2.92 3.80 -14.14
CA MET A 269 1.56 3.62 -13.61
C MET A 269 1.51 2.62 -12.45
N LEU A 270 2.67 2.12 -11.99
CA LEU A 270 2.81 1.07 -10.97
C LEU A 270 2.00 -0.19 -11.26
N LEU A 271 1.67 -0.50 -12.51
CA LEU A 271 0.78 -1.62 -12.82
C LEU A 271 1.44 -2.97 -12.57
N ARG A 272 0.64 -3.94 -12.09
CA ARG A 272 1.08 -5.34 -11.97
C ARG A 272 1.02 -6.01 -13.34
N SER A 273 1.89 -6.99 -13.61
CA SER A 273 1.82 -7.81 -14.84
C SER A 273 0.44 -8.46 -15.07
N SER A 274 -0.30 -8.81 -14.02
CA SER A 274 -1.68 -9.31 -14.14
C SER A 274 -2.66 -8.27 -14.70
N ASN A 275 -2.40 -6.99 -14.48
CA ASN A 275 -3.24 -5.87 -14.92
C ASN A 275 -2.77 -5.32 -16.27
N ARG A 276 -1.46 -5.34 -16.57
CA ARG A 276 -0.89 -4.82 -17.83
C ARG A 276 -1.24 -5.67 -19.05
N ARG A 277 -1.12 -6.99 -18.93
CA ARG A 277 -1.35 -7.94 -20.04
C ARG A 277 -2.79 -7.91 -20.59
N PRO A 278 -3.85 -7.79 -19.76
CA PRO A 278 -5.22 -7.77 -20.28
C PRO A 278 -5.68 -6.41 -20.82
N ILE A 279 -4.92 -5.31 -20.65
CA ILE A 279 -5.34 -3.95 -21.08
C ILE A 279 -5.78 -3.97 -22.55
N GLU A 280 -6.97 -3.45 -22.77
CA GLU A 280 -7.60 -3.25 -24.06
C GLU A 280 -7.42 -1.82 -24.56
N LEU A 281 -7.59 -1.61 -25.87
CA LEU A 281 -7.61 -0.26 -26.44
C LEU A 281 -8.72 0.57 -25.79
N ALA A 282 -9.89 -0.03 -25.55
CA ALA A 282 -11.04 0.64 -24.94
C ALA A 282 -10.84 1.07 -23.48
N ASP A 283 -9.81 0.55 -22.80
CA ASP A 283 -9.45 0.96 -21.43
C ASP A 283 -8.63 2.26 -21.40
N CYS A 284 -8.18 2.74 -22.55
CA CYS A 284 -7.17 3.79 -22.68
C CYS A 284 -7.78 5.12 -23.14
N PHE A 285 -7.42 6.23 -22.49
CA PHE A 285 -7.82 7.57 -22.92
C PHE A 285 -6.80 8.63 -22.49
N CYS A 286 -6.91 9.84 -23.02
CA CYS A 286 -6.19 11.00 -22.52
C CYS A 286 -7.11 11.88 -21.66
N LEU A 287 -6.53 12.52 -20.65
CA LEU A 287 -7.24 13.47 -19.79
C LEU A 287 -6.48 14.79 -19.77
N GLU A 288 -7.17 15.88 -20.10
CA GLU A 288 -6.59 17.22 -20.00
C GLU A 288 -6.22 17.56 -18.55
N CYS A 289 -5.03 18.12 -18.39
CA CYS A 289 -4.43 18.49 -17.12
C CYS A 289 -4.18 20.02 -17.14
N PRO A 290 -5.22 20.84 -16.85
CA PRO A 290 -5.16 22.30 -17.07
C PRO A 290 -4.17 23.06 -16.18
N ASN A 291 -3.64 22.39 -15.14
CA ASN A 291 -2.64 22.93 -14.23
C ASN A 291 -1.22 22.43 -14.52
N GLU A 292 -1.03 21.58 -15.54
CA GLU A 292 0.27 21.05 -15.95
C GLU A 292 0.71 21.67 -17.28
N GLY A 293 2.03 21.80 -17.49
CA GLY A 293 2.58 22.29 -18.75
C GLY A 293 2.43 23.80 -18.95
N VAL A 294 2.85 24.27 -20.12
CA VAL A 294 2.68 25.68 -20.49
C VAL A 294 1.25 25.88 -20.96
N LYS A 295 0.60 26.93 -20.44
CA LYS A 295 -0.75 27.34 -20.83
C LYS A 295 -0.72 28.03 -22.19
N VAL A 296 -0.50 27.26 -23.26
CA VAL A 296 -0.58 27.75 -24.63
C VAL A 296 -2.00 27.52 -25.13
N HIS A 297 -2.65 28.58 -25.65
CA HIS A 297 -3.93 28.44 -26.35
C HIS A 297 -3.78 27.43 -27.49
N ASN A 298 -4.70 26.46 -27.56
CA ASN A 298 -4.74 25.38 -28.57
C ASN A 298 -3.66 24.28 -28.45
N ASN A 299 -2.96 24.16 -27.31
CA ASN A 299 -2.08 23.02 -27.03
C ASN A 299 -2.21 22.53 -25.56
N PRO A 300 -3.34 21.90 -25.20
CA PRO A 300 -3.57 21.40 -23.85
C PRO A 300 -2.57 20.30 -23.46
N THR A 301 -2.20 20.28 -22.17
CA THR A 301 -1.39 19.20 -21.61
C THR A 301 -2.29 18.03 -21.23
N TYR A 302 -1.92 16.82 -21.66
CA TYR A 302 -2.66 15.60 -21.36
C TYR A 302 -1.88 14.64 -20.47
N ALA A 303 -2.61 13.90 -19.65
CA ALA A 303 -2.16 12.66 -19.05
C ALA A 303 -2.70 11.47 -19.84
N PHE A 304 -1.89 10.43 -20.00
CA PHE A 304 -2.36 9.13 -20.47
C PHE A 304 -2.97 8.37 -19.30
N VAL A 305 -4.19 7.87 -19.46
CA VAL A 305 -4.96 7.18 -18.41
C VAL A 305 -5.42 5.80 -18.91
N VAL A 306 -5.33 4.82 -18.01
CA VAL A 306 -5.86 3.46 -18.19
C VAL A 306 -6.87 3.17 -17.08
N VAL A 307 -8.06 2.73 -17.48
CA VAL A 307 -9.09 2.22 -16.59
C VAL A 307 -8.81 0.76 -16.25
N MET A 308 -8.99 0.40 -14.99
CA MET A 308 -8.97 -0.99 -14.54
C MET A 308 -10.18 -1.22 -13.65
N ASN A 309 -10.97 -2.24 -13.96
CA ASN A 309 -12.06 -2.70 -13.10
C ASN A 309 -11.78 -4.08 -12.51
N GLN A 310 -10.66 -4.70 -12.85
CA GLN A 310 -10.31 -6.06 -12.40
C GLN A 310 -8.84 -6.15 -11.98
N GLY A 311 -8.58 -6.98 -10.97
CA GLY A 311 -7.22 -7.33 -10.58
C GLY A 311 -7.17 -8.12 -9.28
N LYS A 312 -6.00 -8.65 -8.94
CA LYS A 312 -5.83 -9.50 -7.75
C LYS A 312 -6.38 -8.87 -6.45
N THR A 313 -6.27 -7.56 -6.32
CA THR A 313 -6.72 -6.79 -5.15
C THR A 313 -8.04 -6.07 -5.37
N ASN A 314 -8.59 -6.12 -6.58
CA ASN A 314 -9.84 -5.48 -6.96
C ASN A 314 -10.76 -6.57 -7.54
N GLN A 315 -11.28 -7.39 -6.62
CA GLN A 315 -12.14 -8.53 -6.94
C GLN A 315 -13.60 -8.10 -7.14
N ASN A 316 -13.96 -6.88 -6.72
CA ASN A 316 -15.33 -6.40 -6.66
C ASN A 316 -15.67 -5.43 -7.81
N GLY A 317 -14.87 -5.38 -8.87
CA GLY A 317 -15.20 -4.57 -10.04
C GLY A 317 -14.98 -3.05 -9.89
N ARG A 318 -14.25 -2.57 -8.87
CA ARG A 318 -14.12 -1.12 -8.61
C ARG A 318 -13.37 -0.43 -9.73
N ILE A 319 -13.79 0.75 -10.14
CA ILE A 319 -13.04 1.51 -11.14
C ILE A 319 -11.77 2.07 -10.47
N GLU A 320 -10.62 1.70 -11.01
CA GLU A 320 -9.30 2.19 -10.64
C GLU A 320 -8.61 2.81 -11.86
N TYR A 321 -7.80 3.84 -11.65
CA TYR A 321 -7.06 4.50 -12.72
C TYR A 321 -5.55 4.33 -12.55
N GLY A 322 -4.87 4.00 -13.65
CA GLY A 322 -3.43 4.21 -13.83
C GLY A 322 -3.24 5.45 -14.72
N ALA A 323 -2.33 6.35 -14.37
CA ALA A 323 -2.09 7.55 -15.17
C ALA A 323 -0.62 7.94 -15.17
N CYS A 324 -0.16 8.55 -16.26
CA CYS A 324 1.17 9.14 -16.38
C CYS A 324 1.18 10.36 -17.28
N LEU A 325 2.15 11.25 -17.07
CA LEU A 325 2.50 12.32 -18.01
C LEU A 325 3.52 11.81 -19.03
N ARG A 326 3.80 12.59 -20.08
CA ARG A 326 4.94 12.31 -20.96
C ARG A 326 6.23 12.51 -20.18
N HIS A 327 7.25 11.72 -20.48
CA HIS A 327 8.53 11.80 -19.78
C HIS A 327 9.44 12.86 -20.40
N ARG A 328 10.31 13.51 -19.62
CA ARG A 328 11.33 14.45 -20.13
C ARG A 328 12.20 13.81 -21.20
N ASP A 329 12.79 12.66 -20.90
CA ASP A 329 13.51 11.80 -21.86
C ASP A 329 12.53 11.01 -22.78
N PRO A 330 12.60 11.15 -24.12
CA PRO A 330 11.79 10.37 -25.09
C PRO A 330 11.94 8.84 -24.97
N TYR A 331 13.10 8.34 -24.53
CA TYR A 331 13.36 6.90 -24.36
C TYR A 331 12.69 6.35 -23.10
N ALA A 332 12.34 7.19 -22.14
CA ALA A 332 11.55 6.80 -20.97
C ALA A 332 10.07 7.21 -21.09
N CYS A 333 9.64 7.75 -22.22
CA CYS A 333 8.28 8.25 -22.43
C CYS A 333 7.29 7.11 -22.76
N LEU A 334 6.50 6.64 -21.78
CA LEU A 334 5.45 5.62 -22.00
C LEU A 334 4.50 6.01 -23.15
N VAL A 335 4.07 7.27 -23.21
CA VAL A 335 3.14 7.77 -24.23
C VAL A 335 3.74 7.66 -25.63
N GLY A 336 5.01 8.08 -25.80
CA GLY A 336 5.71 7.97 -27.08
C GLY A 336 5.97 6.53 -27.48
N GLN A 337 6.41 5.68 -26.54
CA GLN A 337 6.64 4.27 -26.80
C GLN A 337 5.34 3.52 -27.15
N LEU A 338 4.21 3.90 -26.55
CA LEU A 338 2.89 3.41 -26.93
C LEU A 338 2.54 3.83 -28.37
N ALA A 339 2.77 5.10 -28.72
CA ALA A 339 2.50 5.59 -30.07
C ALA A 339 3.32 4.84 -31.13
N PHE A 340 4.63 4.65 -30.91
CA PHE A 340 5.49 3.85 -31.80
C PHE A 340 5.07 2.39 -31.89
N TRP A 341 4.62 1.81 -30.78
CA TRP A 341 4.11 0.44 -30.77
C TRP A 341 2.85 0.31 -31.64
N LEU A 342 1.89 1.24 -31.53
CA LEU A 342 0.68 1.25 -32.36
C LEU A 342 0.98 1.56 -33.84
N PHE A 343 1.93 2.45 -34.12
CA PHE A 343 2.42 2.70 -35.48
C PHE A 343 3.05 1.46 -36.09
N PHE A 344 3.92 0.79 -35.33
CA PHE A 344 4.55 -0.45 -35.78
C PHE A 344 3.50 -1.52 -36.10
N ARG A 345 2.47 -1.67 -35.27
CA ARG A 345 1.38 -2.61 -35.50
C ARG A 345 0.63 -2.32 -36.81
N TRP A 346 0.10 -1.11 -36.96
CA TRP A 346 -0.87 -0.81 -38.01
C TRP A 346 -0.22 -0.39 -39.34
N GLN A 347 0.89 0.37 -39.31
CA GLN A 347 1.55 0.83 -40.54
C GLN A 347 2.70 -0.07 -40.99
N VAL A 348 3.52 -0.56 -40.06
CA VAL A 348 4.70 -1.37 -40.41
C VAL A 348 4.33 -2.85 -40.58
N GLU A 349 3.72 -3.46 -39.58
CA GLU A 349 3.29 -4.85 -39.63
C GLU A 349 2.00 -5.05 -40.43
N ARG A 350 1.29 -3.98 -40.80
CA ARG A 350 0.00 -4.04 -41.52
C ARG A 350 -1.03 -4.91 -40.79
N GLU A 351 -1.08 -4.83 -39.45
CA GLU A 351 -2.25 -5.26 -38.69
C GLU A 351 -3.44 -4.38 -39.10
N PRO A 352 -4.65 -4.94 -39.33
CA PRO A 352 -5.83 -4.15 -39.64
C PRO A 352 -6.06 -3.05 -38.61
N PHE A 353 -6.34 -1.84 -39.10
CA PHE A 353 -6.68 -0.71 -38.22
C PHE A 353 -8.03 -0.97 -37.52
N PRO A 354 -8.22 -0.56 -36.26
CA PRO A 354 -9.47 -0.80 -35.53
C PRO A 354 -10.69 -0.20 -36.23
N ASP A 355 -11.79 -0.95 -36.25
CA ASP A 355 -13.09 -0.48 -36.73
C ASP A 355 -13.92 0.03 -35.55
N PHE A 356 -14.15 1.33 -35.50
CA PHE A 356 -14.87 2.01 -34.42
C PHE A 356 -16.38 2.10 -34.65
N SER A 357 -16.93 1.48 -35.70
CA SER A 357 -18.37 1.53 -35.97
C SER A 357 -19.19 0.90 -34.84
N ARG A 358 -18.63 -0.16 -34.23
CA ARG A 358 -19.31 -0.98 -33.22
C ARG A 358 -18.34 -1.46 -32.13
N PRO A 359 -18.75 -1.47 -30.85
CA PRO A 359 -17.88 -1.92 -29.75
C PRO A 359 -17.28 -3.32 -29.95
N GLU A 360 -18.07 -4.26 -30.46
CA GLU A 360 -17.70 -5.67 -30.61
C GLU A 360 -16.53 -5.88 -31.57
N LYS A 361 -16.29 -4.93 -32.48
CA LYS A 361 -15.22 -5.00 -33.48
C LYS A 361 -13.85 -4.58 -32.93
N TRP A 362 -13.79 -3.78 -31.87
CA TRP A 362 -12.51 -3.21 -31.40
C TRP A 362 -12.25 -3.27 -29.90
N TYR A 363 -13.27 -3.41 -29.05
CA TYR A 363 -13.11 -3.39 -27.59
C TYR A 363 -12.10 -4.42 -27.10
N ASN A 364 -12.19 -5.65 -27.61
CA ASN A 364 -11.34 -6.74 -27.17
C ASN A 364 -9.90 -6.66 -27.70
N ILE A 365 -9.55 -5.66 -28.52
CA ILE A 365 -8.20 -5.51 -29.06
C ILE A 365 -7.25 -5.15 -27.92
N LYS A 366 -6.20 -5.95 -27.74
CA LYS A 366 -5.23 -5.77 -26.66
C LYS A 366 -4.19 -4.72 -27.01
N ILE A 367 -3.77 -3.93 -26.02
CA ILE A 367 -2.57 -3.10 -26.12
C ILE A 367 -1.34 -4.01 -26.27
N LEU A 368 -1.21 -5.01 -25.39
CA LEU A 368 -0.13 -6.00 -25.41
C LEU A 368 -0.58 -7.31 -26.07
N ARG A 369 -0.89 -7.25 -27.38
CA ARG A 369 -1.33 -8.41 -28.18
C ARG A 369 -0.31 -9.56 -28.16
N GLN A 370 -0.77 -10.80 -28.28
CA GLN A 370 0.09 -11.98 -28.28
C GLN A 370 0.91 -12.10 -29.57
N GLN A 371 0.26 -11.99 -30.73
CA GLN A 371 0.83 -12.19 -32.07
C GLN A 371 0.12 -11.33 -33.11
N LYS A 372 0.65 -11.29 -34.34
CA LYS A 372 0.17 -10.43 -35.43
C LYS A 372 -1.31 -10.65 -35.76
N ASP A 373 -1.65 -11.92 -35.92
CA ASP A 373 -2.94 -12.48 -36.35
C ASP A 373 -3.96 -12.61 -35.22
N ARG A 374 -3.55 -12.39 -33.96
CA ARG A 374 -4.39 -12.53 -32.77
C ARG A 374 -4.41 -11.25 -31.94
N PRO A 375 -4.95 -10.14 -32.46
CA PRO A 375 -4.93 -8.84 -31.79
C PRO A 375 -5.76 -8.81 -30.50
N THR A 376 -6.74 -9.71 -30.36
CA THR A 376 -7.59 -9.84 -29.17
C THR A 376 -7.03 -10.78 -28.10
N ALA A 377 -6.02 -11.58 -28.44
CA ALA A 377 -5.38 -12.48 -27.50
C ALA A 377 -4.34 -11.74 -26.65
N GLY A 378 -4.53 -11.76 -25.32
CA GLY A 378 -3.59 -11.15 -24.38
C GLY A 378 -2.29 -11.92 -24.27
N LEU A 379 -1.17 -11.20 -24.11
CA LEU A 379 0.15 -11.79 -23.88
C LEU A 379 0.12 -12.74 -22.66
N SER A 380 0.68 -13.95 -22.79
CA SER A 380 0.76 -14.90 -21.67
C SER A 380 1.74 -14.42 -20.58
N TYR A 381 1.57 -14.89 -19.34
CA TYR A 381 2.49 -14.54 -18.25
C TYR A 381 3.90 -15.08 -18.53
N GLN A 382 3.99 -16.32 -19.01
CA GLN A 382 5.24 -17.00 -19.31
C GLN A 382 6.04 -16.24 -20.39
N THR A 383 5.36 -15.83 -21.46
CA THR A 383 5.97 -15.06 -22.56
C THR A 383 6.41 -13.68 -22.09
N SER A 384 5.54 -12.92 -21.41
CA SER A 384 5.89 -11.60 -20.83
C SER A 384 7.09 -11.70 -19.88
N HIS A 385 7.10 -12.69 -18.99
CA HIS A 385 8.19 -12.90 -18.04
C HIS A 385 9.50 -13.29 -18.73
N ALA A 386 9.46 -14.17 -19.74
CA ALA A 386 10.64 -14.56 -20.51
C ALA A 386 11.29 -13.38 -21.24
N TRP A 387 10.49 -12.55 -21.92
CA TRP A 387 10.98 -11.35 -22.59
C TRP A 387 11.50 -10.29 -21.61
N THR A 388 10.81 -10.08 -20.49
CA THR A 388 11.28 -9.19 -19.42
C THR A 388 12.65 -9.62 -18.91
N ARG A 389 12.83 -10.92 -18.60
CA ARG A 389 14.11 -11.49 -18.16
C ARG A 389 15.20 -11.32 -19.22
N ARG A 390 14.88 -11.54 -20.50
CA ARG A 390 15.80 -11.36 -21.62
C ARG A 390 16.30 -9.91 -21.64
N LEU A 391 15.41 -8.91 -21.68
CA LEU A 391 15.82 -7.50 -21.70
C LEU A 391 16.59 -7.10 -20.44
N TYR A 392 16.18 -7.54 -19.26
CA TYR A 392 16.90 -7.26 -18.02
C TYR A 392 18.33 -7.78 -18.05
N SER A 393 18.55 -8.96 -18.62
CA SER A 393 19.89 -9.52 -18.79
C SER A 393 20.77 -8.67 -19.72
N HIS A 394 20.21 -8.11 -20.80
CA HIS A 394 20.97 -7.27 -21.74
C HIS A 394 21.34 -5.91 -21.14
N VAL A 395 20.45 -5.34 -20.32
CA VAL A 395 20.61 -4.01 -19.71
C VAL A 395 21.37 -4.06 -18.36
N GLY A 396 21.61 -5.27 -17.84
CA GLY A 396 22.26 -5.49 -16.56
C GLY A 396 21.37 -5.24 -15.33
N ILE A 397 20.03 -5.32 -15.49
CA ILE A 397 19.09 -5.23 -14.38
C ILE A 397 19.08 -6.57 -13.63
N LYS A 398 19.62 -6.57 -12.41
CA LYS A 398 19.63 -7.74 -11.51
C LYS A 398 18.50 -7.59 -10.49
N THR A 399 17.49 -8.46 -10.58
CA THR A 399 16.38 -8.46 -9.63
C THR A 399 15.85 -9.87 -9.35
N SER A 400 15.46 -10.13 -8.11
CA SER A 400 14.86 -11.39 -7.69
C SER A 400 13.41 -11.57 -8.18
N LYS A 401 12.70 -10.47 -8.49
CA LYS A 401 11.27 -10.46 -8.87
C LYS A 401 11.02 -9.69 -10.16
N ALA A 402 11.53 -10.21 -11.28
CA ALA A 402 11.49 -9.54 -12.59
C ALA A 402 10.13 -8.91 -12.96
N SER A 403 9.02 -9.66 -12.87
CA SER A 403 7.69 -9.15 -13.27
C SER A 403 7.10 -8.09 -12.33
N HIS A 404 7.67 -7.92 -11.13
CA HIS A 404 7.23 -6.95 -10.12
C HIS A 404 8.25 -5.81 -9.94
N ALA A 405 9.44 -5.93 -10.54
CA ALA A 405 10.54 -4.98 -10.37
C ALA A 405 10.17 -3.55 -10.79
N PRO A 406 9.49 -3.29 -11.93
CA PRO A 406 9.15 -1.92 -12.31
C PRO A 406 8.27 -1.20 -11.29
N ARG A 407 7.30 -1.93 -10.75
CA ARG A 407 6.40 -1.40 -9.73
C ARG A 407 7.16 -1.06 -8.44
N VAL A 408 8.13 -1.88 -8.03
CA VAL A 408 8.93 -1.64 -6.82
C VAL A 408 9.89 -0.49 -7.02
N ALA A 409 10.66 -0.54 -8.11
CA ALA A 409 11.65 0.47 -8.45
C ALA A 409 11.00 1.86 -8.58
N ALA A 410 9.89 1.98 -9.30
CA ALA A 410 9.20 3.26 -9.44
C ALA A 410 8.60 3.79 -8.12
N THR A 411 8.16 2.90 -7.21
CA THR A 411 7.72 3.30 -5.86
C THR A 411 8.90 3.88 -5.08
N GLN A 412 10.04 3.19 -5.07
CA GLN A 412 11.25 3.61 -4.37
C GLN A 412 11.86 4.89 -4.97
N ASN A 413 11.86 5.00 -6.31
CA ASN A 413 12.35 6.18 -7.01
C ASN A 413 11.47 7.41 -6.73
N ALA A 414 10.15 7.25 -6.67
CA ALA A 414 9.24 8.33 -6.30
C ALA A 414 9.45 8.79 -4.83
N ASP A 415 9.67 7.85 -3.92
CA ASP A 415 9.97 8.14 -2.51
C ASP A 415 11.29 8.93 -2.38
N MET A 416 12.36 8.47 -3.05
CA MET A 416 13.63 9.18 -3.12
C MET A 416 13.53 10.56 -3.79
N ALA A 417 12.59 10.73 -4.73
CA ALA A 417 12.31 12.02 -5.37
C ALA A 417 11.47 12.97 -4.51
N GLY A 418 11.07 12.58 -3.30
CA GLY A 418 10.31 13.41 -2.37
C GLY A 418 8.79 13.40 -2.60
N VAL A 419 8.25 12.42 -3.32
CA VAL A 419 6.79 12.30 -3.50
C VAL A 419 6.13 11.93 -2.17
N PRO A 420 5.09 12.64 -1.71
CA PRO A 420 4.40 12.30 -0.48
C PRO A 420 3.84 10.87 -0.49
N GLU A 421 3.96 10.12 0.61
CA GLU A 421 3.50 8.72 0.71
C GLU A 421 2.04 8.57 0.27
N ALA A 422 1.15 9.52 0.59
CA ALA A 422 -0.25 9.50 0.18
C ALA A 422 -0.43 9.48 -1.36
N GLN A 423 0.42 10.22 -2.09
CA GLN A 423 0.45 10.24 -3.56
C GLN A 423 1.00 8.92 -4.10
N ILE A 424 2.02 8.34 -3.47
CA ILE A 424 2.54 7.00 -3.82
C ILE A 424 1.49 5.90 -3.56
N ARG A 425 0.78 5.95 -2.44
CA ARG A 425 -0.30 5.00 -2.14
C ARG A 425 -1.46 5.12 -3.11
N ARG A 426 -1.80 6.35 -3.52
CA ARG A 426 -2.76 6.60 -4.60
C ARG A 426 -2.23 6.06 -5.93
N ALA A 427 -0.97 6.33 -6.26
CA ALA A 427 -0.21 5.76 -7.38
C ALA A 427 -0.14 4.21 -7.34
N GLY A 428 -0.25 3.60 -6.17
CA GLY A 428 -0.24 2.15 -5.98
C GLY A 428 -1.62 1.51 -5.93
N ARG A 429 -2.70 2.30 -5.78
CA ARG A 429 -4.06 1.83 -5.47
C ARG A 429 -4.08 1.08 -4.13
N TRP A 430 -3.41 1.62 -3.11
CA TRP A 430 -3.29 1.00 -1.79
C TRP A 430 -4.25 1.58 -0.73
N ASN A 431 -5.12 2.52 -1.10
CA ASN A 431 -6.06 3.20 -0.21
C ASN A 431 -7.36 2.38 -0.01
N MET A 432 -7.23 1.09 0.31
CA MET A 432 -8.36 0.18 0.46
C MET A 432 -9.35 0.68 1.52
N GLY A 433 -10.62 0.85 1.14
CA GLY A 433 -11.72 1.16 2.07
C GLY A 433 -12.12 2.63 2.15
N ASP A 434 -11.45 3.53 1.43
CA ASP A 434 -11.89 4.92 1.33
C ASP A 434 -12.95 5.07 0.24
N SER A 435 -14.23 5.05 0.65
CA SER A 435 -15.38 5.19 -0.25
C SER A 435 -15.40 6.52 -1.01
N MET A 436 -14.72 7.57 -0.52
CA MET A 436 -14.62 8.84 -1.23
C MET A 436 -13.78 8.72 -2.52
N ILE A 437 -12.67 7.99 -2.46
CA ILE A 437 -11.76 7.82 -3.60
C ILE A 437 -12.41 6.96 -4.69
N GLY A 438 -13.16 5.92 -4.30
CA GLY A 438 -13.79 5.00 -5.25
C GLY A 438 -15.03 5.54 -5.96
N CYS A 439 -15.67 6.59 -5.43
CA CYS A 439 -16.97 7.07 -5.94
C CYS A 439 -17.00 8.54 -6.40
N TYR A 440 -16.12 9.41 -5.89
CA TYR A 440 -16.25 10.86 -6.10
C TYR A 440 -14.95 11.57 -6.52
N LEU A 441 -13.77 11.00 -6.25
CA LEU A 441 -12.49 11.66 -6.54
C LEU A 441 -11.80 11.01 -7.73
N THR A 442 -11.82 11.69 -8.89
CA THR A 442 -10.99 11.37 -10.07
C THR A 442 -9.49 11.64 -9.85
N SER A 443 -9.12 12.18 -8.69
CA SER A 443 -7.86 12.89 -8.47
C SER A 443 -6.63 12.02 -8.76
N LEU A 444 -6.10 12.15 -9.97
CA LEU A 444 -4.87 11.49 -10.40
C LEU A 444 -3.70 11.83 -9.46
N PRO A 445 -2.71 10.94 -9.28
CA PRO A 445 -1.60 11.17 -8.37
C PRO A 445 -0.54 12.10 -9.01
N TYR A 446 -0.87 13.37 -9.21
CA TYR A 446 -0.05 14.32 -9.97
C TYR A 446 1.40 14.42 -9.50
N ALA A 447 1.66 14.45 -8.19
CA ALA A 447 3.03 14.51 -7.67
C ALA A 447 3.86 13.28 -8.08
N PHE A 448 3.24 12.08 -8.03
CA PHE A 448 3.86 10.86 -8.54
C PHE A 448 4.04 10.91 -10.06
N MET A 449 3.04 11.40 -10.79
CA MET A 449 3.09 11.50 -12.25
C MET A 449 4.25 12.39 -12.72
N ARG A 450 4.47 13.54 -12.06
CA ARG A 450 5.60 14.44 -12.34
C ARG A 450 6.94 13.78 -12.02
N ALA A 451 7.09 13.19 -10.83
CA ALA A 451 8.33 12.49 -10.45
C ALA A 451 8.66 11.33 -11.41
N SER A 452 7.66 10.52 -11.76
CA SER A 452 7.85 9.42 -12.72
C SER A 452 8.13 9.89 -14.15
N ALA A 453 7.89 11.17 -14.45
CA ALA A 453 8.18 11.82 -15.71
C ALA A 453 9.50 12.61 -15.70
N ASP A 454 10.27 12.53 -14.60
CA ASP A 454 11.54 13.26 -14.39
C ASP A 454 11.36 14.79 -14.20
N PHE A 455 10.36 15.15 -13.38
CA PHE A 455 10.05 16.51 -12.95
C PHE A 455 9.88 16.59 -11.43
N SER A 456 10.04 17.80 -10.86
CA SER A 456 9.84 18.02 -9.43
C SER A 456 8.39 17.70 -9.04
N PRO A 457 8.15 16.90 -7.97
CA PRO A 457 6.81 16.52 -7.57
C PRO A 457 6.01 17.63 -6.87
N GLU A 458 6.67 18.71 -6.45
CA GLU A 458 6.15 19.65 -5.44
C GLU A 458 4.98 20.52 -5.93
N TRP A 459 4.97 20.98 -7.18
CA TRP A 459 4.00 21.97 -7.65
C TRP A 459 3.61 21.78 -9.13
N ALA A 460 2.47 22.34 -9.54
CA ALA A 460 1.76 21.93 -10.77
C ALA A 460 2.36 22.39 -12.11
N GLY A 461 3.03 23.53 -12.17
CA GLY A 461 3.72 23.97 -13.38
C GLY A 461 5.19 23.55 -13.46
N SER A 462 5.68 22.67 -12.57
CA SER A 462 7.06 22.16 -12.66
C SER A 462 7.27 21.27 -13.89
N TYR A 463 6.17 20.83 -14.50
CA TYR A 463 6.13 19.98 -15.66
C TYR A 463 6.18 20.81 -16.95
N PHE A 464 7.22 20.62 -17.75
CA PHE A 464 7.34 21.23 -19.08
C PHE A 464 8.18 20.36 -20.01
N ILE A 465 7.70 20.15 -21.24
CA ILE A 465 8.42 19.39 -22.26
C ILE A 465 8.66 20.28 -23.48
N PRO A 466 9.93 20.66 -23.77
CA PRO A 466 10.26 21.53 -24.90
C PRO A 466 9.75 20.99 -26.24
N ARG A 467 10.01 19.72 -26.57
CA ARG A 467 9.49 19.08 -27.80
C ARG A 467 7.96 19.07 -27.95
N SER A 468 7.19 19.38 -26.90
CA SER A 468 5.72 19.48 -26.99
C SER A 468 5.25 20.83 -27.55
N THR A 469 6.11 21.84 -27.61
CA THR A 469 5.76 23.19 -28.10
C THR A 469 5.69 23.28 -29.62
N VAL A 470 6.37 22.37 -30.33
CA VAL A 470 6.37 22.30 -31.80
C VAL A 470 5.24 21.38 -32.26
N LEU A 471 4.23 21.94 -32.93
CA LEU A 471 3.07 21.19 -33.41
C LEU A 471 3.25 20.78 -34.87
N PRO A 472 2.97 19.50 -35.23
CA PRO A 472 3.06 19.05 -36.61
C PRO A 472 1.91 19.61 -37.45
N SER A 473 2.17 19.85 -38.73
CA SER A 473 1.16 20.31 -39.68
C SER A 473 0.00 19.32 -39.80
N ALA A 474 -1.16 19.79 -40.29
CA ALA A 474 -2.33 18.92 -40.51
C ALA A 474 -2.01 17.77 -41.48
N TRP A 475 -1.24 18.06 -42.53
CA TRP A 475 -0.78 17.06 -43.49
C TRP A 475 0.12 16.00 -42.83
N LEU A 476 1.11 16.41 -42.04
CA LEU A 476 2.02 15.45 -41.41
C LEU A 476 1.26 14.53 -40.43
N ARG A 477 0.24 15.06 -39.74
CA ARG A 477 -0.64 14.26 -38.88
C ARG A 477 -1.50 13.27 -39.66
N SER A 478 -1.99 13.59 -40.86
CA SER A 478 -2.80 12.65 -41.66
C SER A 478 -2.00 11.48 -42.22
N GLN A 479 -0.68 11.62 -42.33
CA GLN A 479 0.20 10.52 -42.75
C GLN A 479 0.37 9.42 -41.68
N ILE A 480 0.04 9.72 -40.42
CA ILE A 480 0.09 8.76 -39.32
C ILE A 480 -1.29 8.13 -39.16
N TRP A 481 -1.43 6.83 -39.39
CA TRP A 481 -2.71 6.10 -39.41
C TRP A 481 -3.78 6.79 -40.29
N PRO A 482 -3.61 6.89 -41.61
CA PRO A 482 -4.55 7.62 -42.48
C PRO A 482 -6.03 7.23 -42.29
N GLN A 483 -6.29 5.95 -41.97
CA GLN A 483 -7.64 5.44 -41.69
C GLN A 483 -8.32 6.12 -40.48
N ALA A 484 -7.56 6.70 -39.54
CA ALA A 484 -8.13 7.40 -38.39
C ALA A 484 -8.79 8.72 -38.78
N ASP A 485 -8.47 9.33 -39.92
CA ASP A 485 -9.05 10.60 -40.36
C ASP A 485 -10.57 10.50 -40.58
N PHE A 486 -11.03 9.38 -41.15
CA PHE A 486 -12.45 9.09 -41.28
C PHE A 486 -13.15 9.12 -39.91
N TRP A 487 -12.58 8.46 -38.91
CA TRP A 487 -13.15 8.41 -37.57
C TRP A 487 -13.06 9.76 -36.83
N PHE A 488 -12.00 10.54 -37.08
CA PHE A 488 -11.86 11.89 -36.53
C PHE A 488 -12.91 12.85 -37.08
N GLN A 489 -13.30 12.69 -38.34
CA GLN A 489 -14.38 13.45 -38.97
C GLN A 489 -15.74 12.96 -38.48
N ALA A 490 -16.00 11.64 -38.53
CA ALA A 490 -17.26 11.04 -38.12
C ALA A 490 -17.61 11.32 -36.65
N PHE A 491 -16.62 11.47 -35.76
CA PHE A 491 -16.85 11.82 -34.36
C PHE A 491 -17.02 13.33 -34.11
N LYS A 492 -16.56 14.19 -35.03
CA LYS A 492 -16.76 15.65 -34.96
C LYS A 492 -18.10 16.08 -35.54
N ASP A 493 -18.63 15.30 -36.49
CA ASP A 493 -19.88 15.60 -37.16
C ASP A 493 -21.08 15.20 -36.29
N THR A 494 -21.67 16.17 -35.60
CA THR A 494 -22.87 16.02 -34.77
C THR A 494 -24.18 15.94 -35.58
N SER A 495 -24.14 16.05 -36.92
CA SER A 495 -25.34 16.06 -37.76
C SER A 495 -25.92 14.67 -38.06
N HIS A 496 -25.24 13.60 -37.67
CA HIS A 496 -25.60 12.19 -37.93
C HIS A 496 -25.76 11.80 -39.41
N GLU A 497 -25.52 12.68 -40.39
CA GLU A 497 -25.65 12.35 -41.82
C GLU A 497 -24.61 11.31 -42.28
N MET A 498 -23.44 11.27 -41.62
CA MET A 498 -22.32 10.38 -41.99
C MET A 498 -22.18 9.10 -41.12
N ALA A 499 -23.05 8.83 -40.14
CA ALA A 499 -22.68 7.88 -39.07
C ALA A 499 -23.77 6.88 -38.63
N GLU A 500 -23.59 5.61 -39.01
CA GLU A 500 -23.87 4.44 -38.15
C GLU A 500 -22.85 4.33 -36.99
N VAL A 501 -22.30 5.45 -36.49
CA VAL A 501 -21.34 5.44 -35.37
C VAL A 501 -22.13 5.43 -34.08
N PHE A 502 -22.09 4.30 -33.38
CA PHE A 502 -22.72 4.13 -32.09
C PHE A 502 -22.14 5.14 -31.07
N GLU A 503 -22.99 6.00 -30.48
CA GLU A 503 -22.57 6.96 -29.46
C GLU A 503 -21.97 6.22 -28.25
N ASN A 504 -20.65 6.32 -28.10
CA ASN A 504 -19.92 5.58 -27.08
C ASN A 504 -18.77 6.39 -26.50
N LYS A 505 -18.81 6.58 -25.18
CA LYS A 505 -17.79 7.33 -24.42
C LYS A 505 -16.38 6.78 -24.63
N ALA A 506 -16.21 5.45 -24.65
CA ALA A 506 -14.89 4.84 -24.83
C ALA A 506 -14.35 5.06 -26.24
N THR A 507 -15.23 4.99 -27.26
CA THR A 507 -14.86 5.27 -28.65
C THR A 507 -14.36 6.70 -28.80
N GLY A 508 -15.13 7.69 -28.31
CA GLY A 508 -14.71 9.08 -28.35
C GLY A 508 -13.40 9.34 -27.61
N ALA A 509 -13.27 8.80 -26.40
CA ALA A 509 -12.07 8.98 -25.58
C ALA A 509 -10.81 8.34 -26.18
N PHE A 510 -10.94 7.19 -26.84
CA PHE A 510 -9.82 6.55 -27.54
C PHE A 510 -9.48 7.26 -28.86
N ILE A 511 -10.47 7.77 -29.58
CA ILE A 511 -10.26 8.61 -30.78
C ILE A 511 -9.47 9.87 -30.42
N GLU A 512 -9.82 10.56 -29.33
CA GLU A 512 -9.06 11.71 -28.82
C GLU A 512 -7.61 11.33 -28.48
N LEU A 513 -7.44 10.20 -27.79
CA LEU A 513 -6.12 9.65 -27.49
C LEU A 513 -5.30 9.38 -28.76
N LEU A 514 -5.89 8.80 -29.81
CA LEU A 514 -5.20 8.58 -31.09
C LEU A 514 -4.75 9.89 -31.73
N GLY A 515 -5.58 10.93 -31.67
CA GLY A 515 -5.23 12.27 -32.14
C GLY A 515 -4.00 12.81 -31.42
N TRP A 516 -3.94 12.66 -30.09
CA TRP A 516 -2.78 13.05 -29.30
C TRP A 516 -1.54 12.19 -29.59
N LEU A 517 -1.69 10.86 -29.70
CA LEU A 517 -0.58 9.94 -29.98
C LEU A 517 0.08 10.20 -31.33
N ARG A 518 -0.66 10.64 -32.36
CA ARG A 518 -0.07 11.08 -33.64
C ARG A 518 0.95 12.21 -33.45
N VAL A 519 0.57 13.20 -32.66
CA VAL A 519 1.43 14.36 -32.35
C VAL A 519 2.65 13.92 -31.55
N VAL A 520 2.45 13.12 -30.50
CA VAL A 520 3.53 12.62 -29.65
C VAL A 520 4.52 11.77 -30.45
N LEU A 521 4.04 10.91 -31.33
CA LEU A 521 4.89 10.08 -32.20
C LEU A 521 5.81 10.94 -33.05
N LEU A 522 5.26 11.94 -33.72
CA LEU A 522 6.04 12.84 -34.58
C LEU A 522 7.05 13.65 -33.76
N GLN A 523 6.68 14.13 -32.58
CA GLN A 523 7.58 14.88 -31.70
C GLN A 523 8.69 14.03 -31.07
N ASP A 524 8.45 12.74 -30.81
CA ASP A 524 9.47 11.85 -30.25
C ASP A 524 10.34 11.22 -31.36
N ALA A 525 9.87 11.14 -32.61
CA ALA A 525 10.54 10.50 -33.75
C ALA A 525 11.97 10.97 -34.03
N PRO A 526 12.31 12.27 -34.01
CA PRO A 526 13.66 12.75 -34.35
C PRO A 526 14.75 12.16 -33.45
N PHE A 527 14.43 11.95 -32.16
CA PHE A 527 15.35 11.36 -31.19
C PHE A 527 15.58 9.87 -31.51
N LEU A 528 14.50 9.12 -31.70
CA LEU A 528 14.58 7.69 -31.96
C LEU A 528 15.17 7.39 -33.36
N GLU A 529 14.92 8.23 -34.36
CA GLU A 529 15.48 8.09 -35.70
C GLU A 529 17.00 8.28 -35.69
N ARG A 530 17.51 9.21 -34.89
CA ARG A 530 18.95 9.45 -34.73
C ARG A 530 19.69 8.20 -34.26
N ASP A 531 19.15 7.50 -33.26
CA ASP A 531 19.81 6.32 -32.69
C ASP A 531 19.47 5.01 -33.44
N PHE A 532 18.33 4.96 -34.14
CA PHE A 532 17.85 3.76 -34.83
C PHE A 532 17.42 4.03 -36.28
N PRO A 533 18.25 4.64 -37.14
CA PRO A 533 17.84 5.07 -38.48
C PRO A 533 17.45 3.90 -39.40
N SER A 534 17.98 2.69 -39.13
CA SER A 534 17.66 1.48 -39.89
C SER A 534 16.40 0.74 -39.41
N HIS A 535 15.76 1.22 -38.33
CA HIS A 535 14.57 0.60 -37.78
C HIS A 535 13.41 0.64 -38.80
N PRO A 536 12.61 -0.45 -38.95
CA PRO A 536 11.53 -0.49 -39.94
C PRO A 536 10.50 0.66 -39.86
N ILE A 537 10.32 1.26 -38.69
CA ILE A 537 9.47 2.46 -38.50
C ILE A 537 9.94 3.59 -39.40
N PHE A 538 11.23 3.91 -39.38
CA PHE A 538 11.80 5.04 -40.14
C PHE A 538 12.06 4.72 -41.61
N LYS A 539 11.61 3.55 -42.08
CA LYS A 539 11.51 3.24 -43.52
C LYS A 539 10.18 3.68 -44.12
N ASP A 540 9.20 4.05 -43.30
CA ASP A 540 7.94 4.59 -43.79
C ASP A 540 8.19 5.93 -44.54
N PRO A 541 7.57 6.15 -45.71
CA PRO A 541 7.81 7.33 -46.53
C PRO A 541 7.61 8.67 -45.81
N VAL A 542 6.72 8.72 -44.80
CA VAL A 542 6.46 9.95 -44.05
C VAL A 542 7.74 10.56 -43.48
N PHE A 543 8.65 9.71 -42.97
CA PHE A 543 9.91 10.12 -42.35
C PHE A 543 10.99 10.55 -43.33
N LYS A 544 10.73 10.48 -44.65
CA LYS A 544 11.67 10.91 -45.71
C LYS A 544 11.24 12.20 -46.40
N THR A 545 10.05 12.69 -46.09
CA THR A 545 9.50 13.94 -46.63
C THR A 545 10.22 15.16 -46.06
N ASP A 546 10.32 16.23 -46.83
CA ASP A 546 10.98 17.45 -46.37
C ASP A 546 10.17 18.17 -45.28
N GLU A 547 8.84 18.06 -45.34
CA GLU A 547 7.93 18.51 -44.27
C GLU A 547 8.29 17.88 -42.92
N TYR A 548 8.49 16.56 -42.88
CA TYR A 548 8.94 15.88 -41.66
C TYR A 548 10.35 16.31 -41.25
N LYS A 549 11.32 16.41 -42.18
CA LYS A 549 12.69 16.81 -41.84
C LYS A 549 12.74 18.22 -41.23
N ASN A 550 11.99 19.16 -41.79
CA ASN A 550 11.89 20.54 -41.29
C ASN A 550 11.24 20.58 -39.90
N PHE A 551 10.18 19.80 -39.70
CA PHE A 551 9.54 19.64 -38.39
C PHE A 551 10.49 19.01 -37.37
N ALA A 552 11.18 17.93 -37.75
CA ALA A 552 12.15 17.21 -36.91
C ALA A 552 13.30 18.12 -36.46
N ALA A 553 13.85 18.92 -37.38
CA ALA A 553 14.88 19.90 -37.07
C ALA A 553 14.39 20.95 -36.05
N SER A 554 13.14 21.42 -36.19
CA SER A 554 12.54 22.37 -35.26
C SER A 554 12.35 21.76 -33.87
N VAL A 555 11.91 20.50 -33.78
CA VAL A 555 11.76 19.75 -32.52
C VAL A 555 13.10 19.57 -31.80
N LEU A 556 14.15 19.19 -32.53
CA LEU A 556 15.49 19.03 -31.97
C LEU A 556 16.02 20.38 -31.46
N ARG A 557 15.89 21.44 -32.26
CA ARG A 557 16.34 22.79 -31.90
C ARG A 557 15.74 23.27 -30.57
N VAL A 558 14.41 23.22 -30.41
CA VAL A 558 13.79 23.66 -29.14
C VAL A 558 14.15 22.79 -27.94
N SER A 559 14.63 21.56 -28.18
CA SER A 559 15.00 20.63 -27.11
C SER A 559 16.48 20.74 -26.72
N GLU A 560 17.32 21.31 -27.58
CA GLU A 560 18.74 21.58 -27.36
C GLU A 560 18.98 23.00 -26.84
N GLU A 561 18.07 23.94 -27.10
CA GLU A 561 18.11 25.30 -26.55
C GLU A 561 18.10 25.27 -25.00
N PRO A 562 19.13 25.82 -24.33
CA PRO A 562 19.13 25.97 -22.89
C PRO A 562 17.99 26.90 -22.49
N ARG A 563 17.02 26.38 -21.75
CA ARG A 563 15.93 27.21 -21.23
C ARG A 563 16.47 27.98 -20.03
N GLU A 564 16.58 29.30 -20.15
CA GLU A 564 16.59 30.17 -18.98
C GLU A 564 15.25 30.02 -18.26
N ASP A 565 15.28 29.55 -17.01
CA ASP A 565 14.08 29.52 -16.17
C ASP A 565 13.49 30.93 -16.15
N SER A 566 12.24 31.10 -16.56
CA SER A 566 11.61 32.42 -16.48
C SER A 566 11.60 32.91 -15.03
N GLN A 567 11.64 34.23 -14.80
CA GLN A 567 11.53 34.77 -13.44
C GLN A 567 10.30 34.23 -12.69
N ALA A 568 9.20 33.98 -13.40
CA ALA A 568 7.99 33.36 -12.86
C ALA A 568 8.22 31.91 -12.37
N GLU A 569 9.03 31.11 -13.08
CA GLU A 569 9.38 29.75 -12.67
C GLU A 569 10.35 29.73 -11.49
N LEU A 570 11.31 30.67 -11.45
CA LEU A 570 12.19 30.84 -10.30
C LEU A 570 11.40 31.25 -9.04
N ILE A 571 10.46 32.19 -9.19
CA ILE A 571 9.54 32.59 -8.11
C ILE A 571 8.69 31.39 -7.67
N GLN A 572 8.12 30.63 -8.61
CA GLN A 572 7.31 29.44 -8.27
C GLN A 572 8.12 28.33 -7.59
N LYS A 573 9.38 28.11 -7.99
CA LYS A 573 10.31 27.19 -7.31
C LYS A 573 10.63 27.65 -5.88
N ALA A 574 10.59 28.96 -5.60
CA ALA A 574 10.83 29.51 -4.27
C ALA A 574 9.60 29.46 -3.35
N ILE A 575 8.38 29.41 -3.88
CA ILE A 575 7.12 29.42 -3.10
C ILE A 575 7.06 28.31 -2.03
N PRO A 576 7.44 27.03 -2.28
CA PRO A 576 7.42 26.00 -1.25
C PRO A 576 8.31 26.30 -0.06
N ALA A 577 9.53 26.81 -0.30
CA ALA A 577 10.46 27.21 0.75
C ALA A 577 9.93 28.41 1.56
N ILE A 578 9.27 29.37 0.88
CA ILE A 578 8.59 30.49 1.53
C ILE A 578 7.41 29.98 2.36
N ALA A 579 6.59 29.07 1.82
CA ALA A 579 5.42 28.51 2.50
C ALA A 579 5.81 27.69 3.73
N GLU A 580 6.92 26.94 3.69
CA GLU A 580 7.50 26.28 4.88
C GLU A 580 7.91 27.30 5.94
N LYS A 581 8.59 28.38 5.56
CA LYS A 581 8.95 29.45 6.50
C LYS A 581 7.71 30.14 7.09
N VAL A 582 6.69 30.40 6.28
CA VAL A 582 5.41 30.98 6.75
C VAL A 582 4.70 30.05 7.73
N ARG A 583 4.63 28.75 7.44
CA ARG A 583 4.08 27.75 8.39
C ARG A 583 4.87 27.71 9.69
N GLY A 584 6.20 27.83 9.64
CA GLY A 584 7.04 27.94 10.82
C GLY A 584 6.73 29.19 11.65
N VAL A 585 6.50 30.32 11.00
CA VAL A 585 6.07 31.57 11.66
C VAL A 585 4.68 31.41 12.28
N GLU A 586 3.71 30.82 11.58
CA GLU A 586 2.37 30.56 12.12
C GLU A 586 2.41 29.65 13.35
N ALA A 587 3.23 28.59 13.32
CA ALA A 587 3.42 27.71 14.46
C ALA A 587 4.06 28.45 15.65
N GLY A 588 5.03 29.34 15.38
CA GLY A 588 5.62 30.22 16.38
C GLY A 588 4.61 31.18 17.00
N ILE A 589 3.78 31.84 16.18
CA ILE A 589 2.70 32.74 16.61
C ILE A 589 1.69 31.97 17.48
N TYR A 590 1.29 30.77 17.06
CA TYR A 590 0.35 29.95 17.83
C TYR A 590 0.92 29.54 19.19
N SER A 591 2.20 29.16 19.25
CA SER A 591 2.88 28.85 20.50
C SER A 591 2.94 30.08 21.41
N LEU A 592 3.30 31.24 20.87
CA LEU A 592 3.37 32.49 21.62
C LEU A 592 2.00 32.89 22.17
N LYS A 593 0.94 32.80 21.36
CA LYS A 593 -0.44 33.05 21.77
C LYS A 593 -0.84 32.18 22.96
N LYS A 594 -0.51 30.89 22.92
CA LYS A 594 -0.81 29.95 24.01
C LYS A 594 -0.06 30.29 25.30
N THR A 595 1.20 30.71 25.20
CA THR A 595 1.98 31.19 26.36
C THR A 595 1.32 32.42 26.97
N VAL A 596 0.96 33.41 26.15
CA VAL A 596 0.27 34.63 26.61
C VAL A 596 -1.08 34.31 27.25
N GLU A 597 -1.89 33.42 26.66
CA GLU A 597 -3.16 32.99 27.26
C GLU A 597 -2.96 32.35 28.65
N THR A 598 -1.89 31.56 28.81
CA THR A 598 -1.56 30.92 30.09
C THR A 598 -1.13 31.95 31.14
N GLU A 599 -0.30 32.92 30.75
CA GLU A 599 0.14 34.01 31.63
C GLU A 599 -1.03 34.91 32.04
N VAL A 600 -1.93 35.24 31.12
CA VAL A 600 -3.15 36.03 31.40
C VAL A 600 -4.06 35.29 32.38
N LEU A 601 -4.24 33.97 32.22
CA LEU A 601 -5.01 33.17 33.18
C LEU A 601 -4.36 33.15 34.56
N SER A 602 -3.04 33.04 34.63
CA SER A 602 -2.27 33.12 35.89
C SER A 602 -2.44 34.48 36.57
N LEU A 603 -2.31 35.58 35.81
CA LEU A 603 -2.51 36.93 36.33
C LEU A 603 -3.95 37.15 36.81
N LYS A 604 -4.95 36.64 36.08
CA LYS A 604 -6.35 36.73 36.48
C LYS A 604 -6.62 35.98 37.78
N ALA A 605 -6.01 34.81 37.98
CA ALA A 605 -6.11 34.06 39.22
C ALA A 605 -5.50 34.84 40.40
N GLU A 606 -4.33 35.46 40.18
CA GLU A 606 -3.66 36.27 41.21
C GLU A 606 -4.49 37.51 41.58
N VAL A 607 -5.05 38.21 40.60
CA VAL A 607 -5.94 39.37 40.83
C VAL A 607 -7.20 38.96 41.58
N THR A 608 -7.77 37.79 41.26
CA THR A 608 -8.95 37.28 41.96
C THR A 608 -8.62 36.94 43.42
N ARG A 609 -7.46 36.31 43.67
CA ARG A 609 -7.00 36.04 45.03
C ARG A 609 -6.82 37.32 45.84
N LEU A 610 -6.17 38.34 45.26
CA LEU A 610 -5.99 39.64 45.91
C LEU A 610 -7.33 40.32 46.20
N LYS A 611 -8.30 40.21 45.29
CA LYS A 611 -9.66 40.73 45.50
C LYS A 611 -10.35 40.05 46.68
N ASP A 612 -10.26 38.73 46.76
CA ASP A 612 -10.86 37.95 47.84
C ASP A 612 -10.20 38.28 49.20
N GLU A 613 -8.86 38.42 49.24
CA GLU A 613 -8.13 38.85 50.43
C GLU A 613 -8.57 40.25 50.92
N ILE A 614 -8.81 41.19 50.00
CA ILE A 614 -9.32 42.54 50.34
C ILE A 614 -10.75 42.46 50.86
N GLN A 615 -11.62 41.64 50.24
CA GLN A 615 -13.00 41.49 50.69
C GLN A 615 -13.11 40.85 52.07
N GLU A 616 -12.30 39.84 52.37
CA GLU A 616 -12.25 39.22 53.69
C GLU A 616 -11.75 40.20 54.76
N ARG A 617 -10.77 41.06 54.45
CA ARG A 617 -10.36 42.13 55.36
C ARG A 617 -11.47 43.17 55.61
N ASN A 618 -12.28 43.47 54.59
CA ASN A 618 -13.37 44.45 54.70
C ASN A 618 -14.62 43.90 55.43
N LYS A 619 -14.82 42.58 55.50
CA LYS A 619 -15.94 41.95 56.24
C LYS A 619 -15.72 41.85 57.75
N ALA A 620 -14.52 42.13 58.24
CA ALA A 620 -14.25 42.15 59.67
C ALA A 620 -14.93 43.38 60.31
N GLU A 621 -16.19 43.23 60.72
CA GLU A 621 -16.93 44.25 61.47
C GLU A 621 -16.25 44.51 62.83
N ILE A 622 -15.85 45.76 63.06
CA ILE A 622 -15.34 46.24 64.34
C ILE A 622 -16.49 46.92 65.07
N THR A 623 -17.14 46.20 65.99
CA THR A 623 -18.13 46.82 66.88
C THR A 623 -17.43 47.29 68.16
N ILE A 624 -17.40 48.60 68.36
CA ILE A 624 -16.85 49.24 69.57
C ILE A 624 -17.98 49.39 70.59
N VAL A 625 -17.99 48.58 71.64
CA VAL A 625 -18.94 48.76 72.74
C VAL A 625 -18.31 49.69 73.79
N THR A 626 -19.02 50.76 74.10
CA THR A 626 -18.64 51.72 75.14
C THR A 626 -19.63 51.59 76.29
N THR A 627 -19.18 51.09 77.44
CA THR A 627 -20.04 50.98 78.63
C THR A 627 -19.72 52.13 79.57
N ILE A 628 -20.75 52.91 79.91
CA ILE A 628 -20.68 54.01 80.88
C ILE A 628 -21.28 53.51 82.20
N SER A 629 -20.52 53.61 83.29
CA SER A 629 -20.97 53.25 84.65
C SER A 629 -21.35 54.51 85.47
N PRO A 630 -22.14 54.39 86.56
CA PRO A 630 -22.67 55.55 87.30
C PRO A 630 -21.63 56.39 88.06
N PHE A 631 -20.35 56.02 88.01
CA PHE A 631 -19.24 56.79 88.59
C PHE A 631 -18.13 57.01 87.55
N GLY A 632 -18.45 57.78 86.50
CA GLY A 632 -17.49 58.61 85.74
C GLY A 632 -16.30 57.93 85.03
N ARG A 633 -16.23 56.60 84.93
CA ARG A 633 -15.19 55.92 84.14
C ARG A 633 -15.80 55.17 82.95
N THR A 634 -15.37 55.59 81.76
CA THR A 634 -15.69 54.97 80.47
C THR A 634 -14.73 53.81 80.22
N HIS A 635 -15.24 52.59 80.08
CA HIS A 635 -14.45 51.44 79.66
C HIS A 635 -14.79 51.12 78.20
N ARG A 636 -13.81 51.26 77.30
CA ARG A 636 -13.94 50.87 75.88
C ARG A 636 -13.44 49.44 75.74
N GLN A 637 -14.27 48.54 75.26
CA GLN A 637 -13.87 47.16 74.98
C GLN A 637 -14.20 46.84 73.53
N THR A 638 -13.17 46.54 72.75
CA THR A 638 -13.32 46.07 71.37
C THR A 638 -13.44 44.56 71.40
N VAL A 639 -14.57 44.02 70.97
CA VAL A 639 -14.76 42.55 70.90
C VAL A 639 -14.84 42.16 69.43
N ARG A 640 -13.84 41.39 68.97
CA ARG A 640 -13.88 40.68 67.69
C ARG A 640 -14.57 39.34 67.92
N TYR A 641 -15.62 39.05 67.16
CA TYR A 641 -16.14 37.69 67.05
C TYR A 641 -15.41 36.96 65.91
N GLU A 642 -14.45 36.12 66.26
CA GLU A 642 -13.95 35.07 65.37
C GLU A 642 -14.83 33.83 65.58
N GLN A 643 -15.57 33.41 64.55
CA GLN A 643 -16.23 32.11 64.57
C GLN A 643 -15.17 31.01 64.41
N GLN A 644 -14.67 30.53 65.54
CA GLN A 644 -13.75 29.39 65.61
C GLN A 644 -14.53 28.08 65.49
N GLN A 645 -14.23 27.29 64.45
CA GLN A 645 -14.19 25.83 64.59
C GLN A 645 -12.72 25.41 64.75
N GLN A 646 -12.42 24.94 65.96
CA GLN A 646 -11.19 24.28 66.39
C GLN A 646 -11.17 22.83 65.84
N GLY A 647 -10.04 22.17 65.54
CA GLY A 647 -8.75 22.22 66.24
C GLY A 647 -7.47 22.27 65.37
N ILE A 648 -6.59 23.24 65.65
CA ILE A 648 -5.35 23.19 66.51
C ILE A 648 -4.43 21.93 66.36
N PRO A 649 -3.06 22.00 66.45
CA PRO A 649 -2.04 23.06 66.17
C PRO A 649 -0.77 22.56 65.39
N THR A 650 -0.15 23.33 64.49
CA THR A 650 1.00 24.28 64.66
C THR A 650 2.40 23.72 65.01
N SER A 651 3.36 23.83 64.08
CA SER A 651 4.64 24.59 64.19
C SER A 651 5.32 24.57 62.80
N SER A 652 5.38 25.64 61.99
CA SER A 652 5.97 26.98 62.08
C SER A 652 7.51 27.03 61.93
N GLN A 653 7.94 28.02 61.13
CA GLN A 653 9.31 28.46 60.79
C GLN A 653 9.98 27.76 59.59
N ARG A 654 10.57 28.44 58.60
CA ARG A 654 10.74 29.86 58.28
C ARG A 654 11.23 29.94 56.83
N ARG A 655 10.71 30.89 56.07
CA ARG A 655 11.17 31.25 54.71
C ARG A 655 12.41 32.14 54.84
N GLN A 656 13.49 31.81 54.13
CA GLN A 656 14.42 32.82 53.62
C GLN A 656 14.79 32.49 52.16
N SER A 657 14.58 33.48 51.33
CA SER A 657 14.91 33.59 49.92
C SER A 657 16.42 33.74 49.71
N LEU A 658 16.93 33.25 48.57
CA LEU A 658 17.85 33.93 47.63
C LEU A 658 18.29 32.94 46.53
N SER A 659 18.13 33.32 45.27
CA SER A 659 18.91 32.78 44.12
C SER A 659 20.32 33.43 44.13
N PRO A 660 21.33 33.06 43.30
CA PRO A 660 21.42 32.04 42.25
C PRO A 660 22.76 31.21 42.27
N GLU A 661 22.98 30.44 41.20
CA GLU A 661 24.28 30.01 40.63
C GLU A 661 25.04 28.74 41.13
N THR A 662 25.31 27.88 40.12
CA THR A 662 26.59 27.19 39.83
C THR A 662 26.93 25.82 40.45
N ARG A 663 27.11 24.86 39.51
CA ARG A 663 27.94 23.64 39.48
C ARG A 663 27.60 22.42 40.36
N ALA A 664 27.61 21.28 39.69
CA ALA A 664 27.57 19.91 40.21
C ALA A 664 28.71 19.61 41.22
N PRO A 665 28.55 18.60 42.10
CA PRO A 665 29.06 17.28 41.73
C PRO A 665 28.25 16.07 42.24
N VAL A 666 28.65 14.93 41.68
CA VAL A 666 28.30 13.52 41.90
C VAL A 666 28.34 13.10 43.38
N ALA A 667 27.34 12.36 43.85
CA ALA A 667 27.53 11.26 44.81
C ALA A 667 26.32 10.32 44.85
N ALA A 668 26.60 9.04 44.61
CA ALA A 668 25.66 7.94 44.62
C ALA A 668 25.11 7.64 46.02
N ARG A 669 23.83 7.25 46.11
CA ARG A 669 23.37 6.29 47.13
C ARG A 669 22.07 5.59 46.72
N ALA A 670 22.01 4.33 47.15
CA ALA A 670 21.17 3.22 46.71
C ALA A 670 19.66 3.39 47.00
N PRO A 671 18.79 2.57 46.35
CA PRO A 671 17.36 2.87 46.21
C PRO A 671 16.56 2.48 47.45
N THR A 672 15.71 3.39 47.92
CA THR A 672 14.59 3.05 48.82
C THR A 672 13.40 2.67 47.95
N VAL A 673 13.01 1.40 48.01
CA VAL A 673 11.82 0.86 47.36
C VAL A 673 10.59 1.50 48.00
N ILE A 674 9.94 2.40 47.28
CA ILE A 674 8.57 2.82 47.57
C ILE A 674 7.67 1.97 46.67
N THR A 675 6.95 1.04 47.27
CA THR A 675 5.92 0.24 46.60
C THR A 675 4.70 1.14 46.33
N THR A 676 4.75 1.95 45.28
CA THR A 676 3.52 2.52 44.71
C THR A 676 2.91 1.48 43.79
N THR A 677 1.84 0.83 44.23
CA THR A 677 0.97 0.05 43.35
C THR A 677 0.33 1.00 42.35
N THR A 678 0.94 1.19 41.19
CA THR A 678 0.34 1.91 40.08
C THR A 678 -0.87 1.12 39.58
N GLU A 679 -2.08 1.58 39.90
CA GLU A 679 -3.29 1.11 39.24
C GLU A 679 -3.14 1.32 37.73
N LEU A 680 -3.27 0.23 36.97
CA LEU A 680 -3.23 0.28 35.51
C LEU A 680 -4.58 0.76 34.96
N PRO A 681 -4.59 1.59 33.89
CA PRO A 681 -5.84 2.02 33.28
C PRO A 681 -6.60 0.78 32.75
N PRO A 682 -7.92 0.68 33.02
CA PRO A 682 -8.72 -0.44 32.53
C PRO A 682 -8.72 -0.47 30.99
N GLN A 683 -9.00 -1.61 30.35
CA GLN A 683 -9.10 -1.72 28.89
C GLN A 683 -10.51 -2.15 28.51
N ILE A 684 -11.46 -1.22 28.63
CA ILE A 684 -12.89 -1.50 28.50
C ILE A 684 -13.41 -1.01 27.14
N GLY A 685 -14.35 -1.76 26.57
CA GLY A 685 -15.02 -1.42 25.32
C GLY A 685 -16.39 -0.79 25.51
N LEU A 686 -16.77 0.19 24.68
CA LEU A 686 -18.07 0.82 24.69
C LEU A 686 -19.18 -0.18 24.30
N PRO A 687 -20.28 -0.29 25.06
CA PRO A 687 -21.30 -1.29 24.80
C PRO A 687 -22.04 -1.03 23.49
N ARG A 688 -22.07 -2.03 22.60
CA ARG A 688 -22.80 -1.97 21.32
C ARG A 688 -24.31 -2.12 21.47
N THR A 689 -24.76 -2.53 22.66
CA THR A 689 -26.18 -2.71 23.03
C THR A 689 -26.92 -1.39 23.20
N ILE A 690 -26.22 -0.28 23.41
CA ILE A 690 -26.80 1.07 23.49
C ILE A 690 -27.29 1.51 22.11
N ARG A 691 -28.61 1.65 21.96
CA ARG A 691 -29.28 1.98 20.69
C ARG A 691 -30.00 3.33 20.69
N THR A 692 -30.14 3.99 21.84
CA THR A 692 -30.83 5.28 21.98
C THR A 692 -29.86 6.39 22.38
N VAL A 693 -30.19 7.64 22.04
CA VAL A 693 -29.44 8.83 22.45
C VAL A 693 -29.57 9.01 23.96
N ARG A 694 -30.75 8.73 24.53
CA ARG A 694 -30.98 8.78 25.97
C ARG A 694 -30.08 7.82 26.75
N ASP A 695 -30.02 6.55 26.34
CA ASP A 695 -29.17 5.55 27.00
C ASP A 695 -27.67 5.87 26.80
N LEU A 696 -27.32 6.53 25.70
CA LEU A 696 -25.96 6.97 25.45
C LEU A 696 -25.54 8.10 26.40
N VAL A 697 -26.42 9.06 26.68
CA VAL A 697 -26.16 10.13 27.67
C VAL A 697 -26.09 9.56 29.08
N ARG A 698 -26.97 8.61 29.42
CA ARG A 698 -26.92 7.91 30.72
C ARG A 698 -25.61 7.15 30.92
N LEU A 699 -25.13 6.45 29.89
CA LEU A 699 -23.80 5.82 29.90
C LEU A 699 -22.70 6.85 30.17
N TRP A 700 -22.81 8.03 29.58
CA TRP A 700 -21.81 9.09 29.71
C TRP A 700 -21.75 9.69 31.11
N ARG A 701 -22.92 9.93 31.74
CA ARG A 701 -23.06 10.58 33.05
C ARG A 701 -23.00 9.61 34.24
N HIS A 702 -23.60 8.44 34.11
CA HIS A 702 -23.86 7.51 35.22
C HIS A 702 -23.20 6.13 35.04
N GLY A 703 -22.67 5.81 33.85
CA GLY A 703 -22.06 4.51 33.58
C GLY A 703 -23.08 3.38 33.44
N LEU A 704 -22.61 2.14 33.54
CA LEU A 704 -23.42 0.92 33.54
C LEU A 704 -23.09 0.12 34.79
N ALA A 705 -24.06 0.02 35.69
CA ALA A 705 -23.91 -0.68 36.96
C ALA A 705 -23.34 -2.10 36.77
N GLY A 706 -22.22 -2.39 37.44
CA GLY A 706 -21.54 -3.69 37.38
C GLY A 706 -20.71 -3.96 36.11
N TYR A 707 -20.64 -3.02 35.15
CA TYR A 707 -19.88 -3.18 33.91
C TYR A 707 -18.84 -2.09 33.68
N MET A 708 -19.21 -0.81 33.82
CA MET A 708 -18.26 0.30 33.72
C MET A 708 -18.73 1.55 34.46
N ASP A 709 -17.76 2.30 34.99
CA ASP A 709 -17.99 3.66 35.49
C ASP A 709 -18.43 4.60 34.36
N SER A 710 -18.91 5.79 34.73
CA SER A 710 -19.32 6.79 33.74
C SER A 710 -18.15 7.16 32.81
N VAL A 711 -18.47 7.37 31.54
CA VAL A 711 -17.45 7.71 30.54
C VAL A 711 -16.73 9.01 30.91
N ASP A 712 -17.42 9.96 31.54
CA ASP A 712 -16.80 11.19 32.04
C ASP A 712 -15.79 10.93 33.18
N ALA A 713 -16.11 10.04 34.12
CA ALA A 713 -15.19 9.67 35.20
C ALA A 713 -13.95 8.95 34.66
N LEU A 714 -14.14 8.06 33.67
CA LEU A 714 -13.07 7.33 33.01
C LEU A 714 -12.15 8.26 32.19
N GLU A 715 -12.71 9.19 31.41
CA GLU A 715 -11.94 10.20 30.68
C GLU A 715 -11.19 11.15 31.63
N LYS A 716 -11.80 11.54 32.75
CA LYS A 716 -11.17 12.42 33.74
C LYS A 716 -10.01 11.75 34.47
N ARG A 717 -10.13 10.46 34.79
CA ARG A 717 -9.12 9.70 35.56
C ARG A 717 -7.99 9.15 34.68
N TRP A 718 -8.29 8.71 33.47
CA TRP A 718 -7.34 7.95 32.63
C TRP A 718 -7.14 8.53 31.21
N GLY A 719 -7.81 9.63 30.86
CA GLY A 719 -7.77 10.20 29.51
C GLY A 719 -8.18 9.18 28.45
N SER A 720 -7.42 9.07 27.35
CA SER A 720 -7.73 8.06 26.33
C SER A 720 -7.24 6.65 26.65
N GLN A 721 -6.53 6.45 27.77
CA GLN A 721 -5.86 5.18 28.04
C GLN A 721 -6.80 4.09 28.55
N TRP A 722 -7.99 4.42 29.06
CA TRP A 722 -8.94 3.40 29.53
C TRP A 722 -9.65 2.62 28.39
N ARG A 723 -9.54 3.14 27.16
CA ARG A 723 -10.27 2.64 25.98
C ARG A 723 -9.43 1.62 25.22
N LEU A 724 -10.09 0.59 24.69
CA LEU A 724 -9.47 -0.34 23.74
C LEU A 724 -9.00 0.41 22.47
N ARG A 725 -7.79 0.07 21.98
CA ARG A 725 -7.14 0.76 20.84
C ARG A 725 -7.99 0.85 19.56
N ASN A 726 -8.90 -0.09 19.33
CA ASN A 726 -9.78 -0.16 18.16
C ASN A 726 -11.08 0.65 18.31
N GLU A 727 -11.32 1.29 19.45
CA GLU A 727 -12.59 1.98 19.72
C GLU A 727 -12.57 3.50 19.53
N ARG A 728 -11.44 4.05 19.09
CA ARG A 728 -11.27 5.49 18.86
C ARG A 728 -12.39 6.08 17.99
N GLN A 729 -12.78 5.37 16.94
CA GLN A 729 -13.83 5.83 16.01
C GLN A 729 -15.22 5.79 16.68
N LEU A 730 -15.57 4.68 17.34
CA LEU A 730 -16.87 4.52 18.00
C LEU A 730 -17.05 5.54 19.14
N PHE A 731 -16.01 5.77 19.93
CA PHE A 731 -16.01 6.82 20.95
C PHE A 731 -16.22 8.20 20.34
N SER A 732 -15.50 8.55 19.27
CA SER A 732 -15.61 9.87 18.63
C SER A 732 -17.00 10.11 18.05
N THR A 733 -17.58 9.09 17.40
CA THR A 733 -18.95 9.13 16.87
C THR A 733 -19.96 9.38 17.97
N ARG A 734 -19.88 8.62 19.08
CA ARG A 734 -20.80 8.70 20.20
C ARG A 734 -20.65 9.99 21.00
N LYS A 735 -19.40 10.42 21.25
CA LYS A 735 -19.11 11.68 21.94
C LYS A 735 -19.72 12.86 21.21
N ARG A 736 -19.63 12.91 19.87
CA ARG A 736 -20.25 13.98 19.08
C ARG A 736 -21.77 14.06 19.27
N ILE A 737 -22.45 12.93 19.43
CA ILE A 737 -23.90 12.91 19.69
C ILE A 737 -24.19 13.44 21.10
N VAL A 738 -23.36 13.07 22.09
CA VAL A 738 -23.49 13.58 23.46
C VAL A 738 -23.20 15.09 23.51
N ASP A 739 -22.15 15.55 22.83
CA ASP A 739 -21.81 16.98 22.74
C ASP A 739 -22.96 17.81 22.12
N GLU A 740 -23.65 17.26 21.11
CA GLU A 740 -24.86 17.88 20.53
C GLU A 740 -26.01 17.95 21.54
N VAL A 741 -26.26 16.89 22.31
CA VAL A 741 -27.27 16.91 23.39
C VAL A 741 -26.95 18.01 24.40
N VAL A 742 -25.69 18.13 24.81
CA VAL A 742 -25.22 19.18 25.73
C VAL A 742 -25.43 20.57 25.12
N SER A 743 -25.07 20.75 23.84
CA SER A 743 -25.24 22.01 23.13
C SER A 743 -26.72 22.43 23.07
N ARG A 744 -27.63 21.50 22.76
CA ARG A 744 -29.08 21.79 22.69
C ARG A 744 -29.68 22.02 24.07
N SER A 745 -29.24 21.27 25.08
CA SER A 745 -29.63 21.46 26.47
C SER A 745 -29.28 22.87 26.97
N GLN A 746 -28.05 23.32 26.68
CA GLN A 746 -27.58 24.67 27.03
C GLN A 746 -28.30 25.77 26.24
N ALA A 747 -28.51 25.58 24.93
CA ALA A 747 -29.17 26.57 24.07
C ALA A 747 -30.65 26.76 24.41
N ASN A 748 -31.35 25.69 24.78
CA ASN A 748 -32.80 25.72 25.03
C ASN A 748 -33.16 25.78 26.52
N GLY A 749 -32.17 25.77 27.42
CA GLY A 749 -32.39 25.80 28.89
C GLY A 749 -33.13 24.58 29.44
N ARG A 750 -33.00 23.41 28.79
CA ARG A 750 -33.71 22.17 29.15
C ARG A 750 -32.75 21.08 29.65
N PRO A 751 -33.20 20.13 30.48
CA PRO A 751 -32.34 19.02 30.91
C PRO A 751 -31.81 18.18 29.75
N GLU A 752 -30.59 17.64 29.89
CA GLU A 752 -29.94 16.79 28.88
C GLU A 752 -30.79 15.57 28.50
N ASP A 753 -31.52 14.97 29.46
CA ASP A 753 -32.40 13.83 29.19
C ASP A 753 -33.58 14.20 28.26
N GLU A 754 -34.09 15.43 28.34
CA GLU A 754 -35.15 15.92 27.46
C GLU A 754 -34.61 16.24 26.05
N SER A 755 -33.42 16.84 25.97
CA SER A 755 -32.74 17.10 24.70
C SER A 755 -32.34 15.79 24.00
N ALA A 756 -31.95 14.76 24.77
CA ALA A 756 -31.68 13.42 24.25
C ALA A 756 -32.93 12.74 23.69
N ARG A 757 -34.10 12.90 24.34
CA ARG A 757 -35.40 12.42 23.83
C ARG A 757 -35.77 13.05 22.52
N GLN A 758 -35.62 14.37 22.41
CA GLN A 758 -35.92 15.09 21.19
C GLN A 758 -35.04 14.61 20.02
N LEU A 759 -33.75 14.37 20.26
CA LEU A 759 -32.85 13.78 19.26
C LEU A 759 -33.20 12.33 18.90
N ASP A 760 -33.70 11.54 19.86
CA ASP A 760 -34.24 10.20 19.59
C ASP A 760 -35.54 10.24 18.75
N GLU A 761 -36.41 11.22 18.98
CA GLU A 761 -37.62 11.45 18.19
C GLU A 761 -37.28 11.92 16.76
N GLU A 762 -36.37 12.89 16.62
CA GLU A 762 -35.90 13.42 15.33
C GLU A 762 -35.24 12.34 14.45
N ARG A 763 -34.49 11.41 15.04
CA ARG A 763 -33.89 10.31 14.28
C ARG A 763 -34.89 9.20 13.93
N GLY A 764 -36.00 9.09 14.66
CA GLY A 764 -36.95 7.98 14.58
C GLY A 764 -36.28 6.61 14.73
N GLN A 765 -36.58 5.67 13.82
CA GLN A 765 -36.01 4.31 13.84
C GLN A 765 -34.59 4.19 13.25
N ARG A 766 -33.95 5.31 12.86
CA ARG A 766 -32.63 5.31 12.19
C ARG A 766 -31.49 5.18 13.19
N SER A 767 -30.36 4.60 12.78
CA SER A 767 -29.25 4.28 13.70
C SER A 767 -28.53 5.53 14.25
N LEU A 768 -27.84 5.38 15.39
CA LEU A 768 -26.97 6.42 15.96
C LEU A 768 -25.84 6.83 15.00
N ASP A 769 -25.34 5.92 14.16
CA ASP A 769 -24.36 6.24 13.12
C ASP A 769 -24.95 7.14 12.02
N TRP A 770 -26.22 6.94 11.66
CA TRP A 770 -26.94 7.84 10.75
C TRP A 770 -27.08 9.23 11.38
N LEU A 771 -27.46 9.31 12.66
CA LEU A 771 -27.59 10.59 13.38
C LEU A 771 -26.26 11.35 13.42
N PHE A 772 -25.16 10.67 13.73
CA PHE A 772 -23.82 11.27 13.68
C PHE A 772 -23.47 11.84 12.29
N LYS A 773 -23.77 11.11 11.21
CA LYS A 773 -23.51 11.58 9.84
C LYS A 773 -24.29 12.84 9.50
N GLN A 774 -25.54 12.97 9.98
CA GLN A 774 -26.35 14.17 9.81
C GLN A 774 -25.75 15.37 10.58
N LEU A 775 -25.39 15.17 11.85
CA LEU A 775 -24.76 16.21 12.68
C LEU A 775 -23.40 16.67 12.13
N LYS A 776 -22.68 15.79 11.41
CA LYS A 776 -21.45 16.16 10.71
C LYS A 776 -21.70 17.00 9.45
N GLY A 777 -22.84 16.82 8.78
CA GLY A 777 -23.22 17.57 7.58
C GLY A 777 -23.72 18.98 7.87
N ALA A 778 -24.40 19.18 9.00
CA ALA A 778 -25.03 20.46 9.38
C ALA A 778 -24.06 21.57 9.79
N HIS A 779 -22.77 21.26 10.03
CA HIS A 779 -21.75 22.22 10.50
C HIS A 779 -20.84 22.78 9.39
N ARG A 780 -21.23 22.69 8.11
CA ARG A 780 -20.59 23.49 7.06
C ARG A 780 -21.29 24.86 7.01
N PRO A 781 -20.65 25.98 7.41
CA PRO A 781 -21.16 27.28 7.01
C PRO A 781 -21.18 27.32 5.48
N LYS A 782 -22.27 27.82 4.91
CA LYS A 782 -22.32 28.14 3.48
C LYS A 782 -21.31 29.22 3.14
#